data_AF-A0AAV5K1M5-F1
#
_entry.id   AF-A0AAV5K1M5-F1
#
_cell.length_a   1.000
_cell.length_b   1.000
_cell.length_c   1.000
_cell.angle_alpha   90.00
_cell.angle_beta   90.00
_cell.angle_gamma   90.00
#
_symmetry.space_group_name_H-M   'P 1'
#
loop_
_entity.id
_entity.type
_entity.pdbx_description
1 polymer ?
#
loop_
_entity_poly.entity_id
_entity_poly.type
_entity_poly.pdbx_seq_one_letter_code
_entity_poly.pdbx_strand_id
1 'polypeptide(L)'
;MAMKPSNNIWIRRQQCPCGDWKCYIKYEGDDQTSAASQLVKSEATPTSSSSEAVFTPYVGQIFKSDDDAFEYYSNFARKNGFSIRKARSTESQNLGIYRRDFVCYRSGFNQPRKKANVEHPRDRKSVRCGCDAKLYLTKEIVDGITQWYVSQFSNVHNHELLEDDQVRLLPAYRKIQEADQERILLLSKAGFPVNRIVKVLELEKGVQPGQLPFIEKDVRNFVRTCKKTVQENDALLTEKRENDTLELLEACKSMTERDANFVYDYTTDKNHKVENVAWSYGDSVHAFMVYGDVVTFDTTYCSITYGLLLGVWFGIDNHGKAIFFGCVLLQDESSESFTWALQSFIRFMGGKRPQTIITDVDSGLRDAIARELPDTRHVICLWHILSKLSSWFSLPLGSQYEDFKTEFDMLCHLEGIEEFEHQWSLLVARFGLASDKHIALLFSYRASWPLSYIRGYFLARTMTAEFSQSMDAFLKRILSGQTCLQVFFEQVGLTADFRSHSREGMQYMHMKTCLPIEEHARNVTTPYAFNVLQHEIVLCMQYATTEMADGSYLVRHYKKMDGECLVFWIQEDEQIHCSCKEFEHSGMLCRHCLRVLLVKNYFQIPEKYILPRWRLENSLVPFEDQTAQSSSDECAQAFHSLASALLTESLISKERYGYVHRELSRVLDHVRNMPNYDEFALNMTANNVNES
;
A
#
# COMPACT_ATOMS: atom_id res chain seq x y z
N MET A 1 -16.63 -13.02 27.58
CA MET A 1 -16.48 -11.94 26.59
C MET A 1 -15.81 -12.54 25.38
N ALA A 2 -16.53 -12.71 24.27
CA ALA A 2 -15.91 -13.14 23.02
C ALA A 2 -14.97 -12.02 22.55
N MET A 3 -13.67 -12.27 22.53
CA MET A 3 -12.72 -11.36 21.89
C MET A 3 -13.07 -11.32 20.40
N LYS A 4 -13.42 -10.13 19.89
CA LYS A 4 -13.51 -9.93 18.44
C LYS A 4 -12.16 -10.29 17.82
N PRO A 5 -12.12 -11.01 16.68
CA PRO A 5 -10.88 -11.21 15.94
C PRO A 5 -10.30 -9.83 15.62
N SER A 6 -9.14 -9.51 16.19
CA SER A 6 -8.36 -8.36 15.78
C SER A 6 -7.61 -8.73 14.52
N ASN A 7 -7.84 -7.93 13.50
CA ASN A 7 -7.46 -8.24 12.14
C ASN A 7 -6.06 -7.73 11.83
N ASN A 8 -5.31 -8.44 10.98
CA ASN A 8 -4.00 -7.95 10.56
C ASN A 8 -4.17 -6.74 9.65
N ILE A 9 -3.51 -5.64 10.02
CA ILE A 9 -3.53 -4.40 9.24
C ILE A 9 -2.15 -4.25 8.60
N TRP A 10 -2.14 -4.30 7.28
CA TRP A 10 -0.96 -4.04 6.46
C TRP A 10 -0.96 -2.58 6.02
N ILE A 11 0.18 -1.91 6.17
CA ILE A 11 0.38 -0.55 5.66
C ILE A 11 1.64 -0.48 4.82
N ARG A 12 1.72 0.53 3.97
CA ARG A 12 2.94 0.83 3.21
C ARG A 12 4.01 1.40 4.13
N ARG A 13 5.27 1.08 3.82
CA ARG A 13 6.48 1.47 4.56
C ARG A 13 6.63 2.99 4.65
N GLN A 14 6.53 3.54 5.85
CA GLN A 14 6.61 4.99 6.06
C GLN A 14 8.03 5.52 6.32
N GLN A 15 9.01 4.65 6.55
CA GLN A 15 10.37 5.09 6.86
C GLN A 15 11.09 5.62 5.61
N CYS A 16 11.66 6.83 5.71
CA CYS A 16 12.39 7.42 4.59
C CYS A 16 13.80 6.81 4.43
N PRO A 17 14.23 6.44 3.21
CA PRO A 17 15.54 5.84 2.97
C PRO A 17 16.72 6.81 3.11
N CYS A 18 16.48 8.09 3.40
CA CYS A 18 17.55 9.06 3.68
C CYS A 18 18.26 8.84 5.03
N GLY A 19 17.78 7.90 5.86
CA GLY A 19 18.37 7.57 7.16
C GLY A 19 18.04 8.55 8.30
N ASP A 20 17.28 9.61 8.03
CA ASP A 20 16.82 10.56 9.03
C ASP A 20 15.51 10.08 9.68
N TRP A 21 15.57 9.76 10.97
CA TRP A 21 14.43 9.29 11.75
C TRP A 21 13.26 10.29 11.80
N LYS A 22 13.48 11.58 11.52
CA LYS A 22 12.43 12.60 11.45
C LYS A 22 11.73 12.65 10.10
N CYS A 23 12.26 11.94 9.10
CA CYS A 23 11.78 11.97 7.73
C CYS A 23 10.93 10.73 7.45
N TYR A 24 9.67 10.94 7.11
CA TYR A 24 8.72 9.87 6.82
C TYR A 24 8.02 10.12 5.48
N ILE A 25 7.65 9.04 4.80
CA ILE A 25 6.93 9.06 3.52
C ILE A 25 5.43 9.03 3.82
N LYS A 26 4.68 9.98 3.25
CA LYS A 26 3.21 9.96 3.23
C LYS A 26 2.75 9.33 1.91
N TYR A 27 1.87 8.33 1.98
CA TYR A 27 1.21 7.78 0.81
C TYR A 27 -0.18 8.40 0.66
N GLU A 28 -0.49 8.93 -0.52
CA GLU A 28 -1.75 9.63 -0.83
C GLU A 28 -2.99 8.69 -0.92
N GLY A 29 -2.89 7.44 -0.45
CA GLY A 29 -3.96 6.45 -0.51
C GLY A 29 -4.78 6.25 0.78
N ASP A 30 -4.30 6.73 1.93
CA ASP A 30 -4.95 6.48 3.23
C ASP A 30 -5.98 7.57 3.63
N ASP A 31 -6.10 8.65 2.85
CA ASP A 31 -6.93 9.83 3.19
C ASP A 31 -8.38 9.78 2.63
N GLN A 32 -8.87 8.63 2.16
CA GLN A 32 -10.29 8.50 1.75
C GLN A 32 -11.27 8.37 2.92
N THR A 33 -10.83 8.52 4.17
CA THR A 33 -11.73 8.70 5.33
C THR A 33 -11.53 10.00 6.10
N SER A 34 -11.18 11.10 5.44
CA SER A 34 -11.54 12.45 5.94
C SER A 34 -11.22 13.57 4.94
N ALA A 35 -11.84 13.53 3.75
CA ALA A 35 -11.82 14.67 2.83
C ALA A 35 -13.17 15.39 2.82
N ALA A 36 -13.43 16.20 3.83
CA ALA A 36 -14.41 17.28 3.76
C ALA A 36 -13.67 18.61 3.99
N SER A 37 -13.12 19.13 2.90
CA SER A 37 -12.95 20.55 2.56
C SER A 37 -12.92 21.57 3.71
N GLN A 38 -11.72 21.99 4.11
CA GLN A 38 -11.51 23.33 4.68
C GLN A 38 -11.41 24.35 3.54
N LEU A 39 -12.57 24.88 3.12
CA LEU A 39 -12.64 26.15 2.42
C LEU A 39 -12.89 27.24 3.47
N VAL A 40 -11.86 28.06 3.67
CA VAL A 40 -11.90 29.26 4.49
C VAL A 40 -12.98 30.19 3.94
N LYS A 41 -14.09 30.31 4.67
CA LYS A 41 -14.98 31.47 4.62
C LYS A 41 -15.08 32.07 6.02
N SER A 42 -14.42 33.20 6.14
CA SER A 42 -14.60 34.20 7.19
C SER A 42 -16.05 34.69 7.21
N GLU A 43 -16.82 34.29 8.22
CA GLU A 43 -18.01 35.00 8.68
C GLU A 43 -18.03 34.98 10.21
N ALA A 44 -17.94 36.16 10.80
CA ALA A 44 -18.10 36.37 12.22
C ALA A 44 -19.55 36.02 12.62
N THR A 45 -19.72 35.06 13.52
CA THR A 45 -21.00 34.81 14.19
C THR A 45 -20.80 34.97 15.70
N PRO A 46 -21.65 35.75 16.39
CA PRO A 46 -21.40 36.20 17.75
C PRO A 46 -21.58 35.07 18.77
N THR A 47 -20.75 35.13 19.80
CA THR A 47 -20.81 34.34 21.02
C THR A 47 -22.19 34.50 21.69
N SER A 48 -23.13 33.60 21.44
CA SER A 48 -24.36 33.49 22.22
C SER A 48 -24.13 32.53 23.39
N SER A 49 -23.47 33.01 24.44
CA SER A 49 -23.64 32.42 25.77
C SER A 49 -25.03 32.82 26.27
N SER A 50 -26.07 32.07 25.90
CA SER A 50 -27.35 32.15 26.59
C SER A 50 -27.11 31.64 28.01
N SER A 51 -26.95 32.56 28.96
CA SER A 51 -27.03 32.27 30.38
C SER A 51 -28.43 31.76 30.68
N GLU A 52 -28.68 30.47 30.53
CA GLU A 52 -29.87 29.84 31.09
C GLU A 52 -29.86 30.11 32.59
N ALA A 53 -30.87 30.84 33.06
CA ALA A 53 -31.09 31.05 34.47
C ALA A 53 -31.36 29.68 35.10
N VAL A 54 -30.38 29.16 35.83
CA VAL A 54 -30.53 27.91 36.59
C VAL A 54 -31.31 28.26 37.84
N PHE A 55 -32.61 28.01 37.81
CA PHE A 55 -33.51 28.24 38.93
C PHE A 55 -33.30 27.18 40.02
N THR A 56 -33.71 27.51 41.25
CA THR A 56 -33.70 26.56 42.37
C THR A 56 -34.66 25.40 42.08
N PRO A 57 -34.20 24.14 42.18
CA PRO A 57 -35.09 22.99 42.01
C PRO A 57 -36.28 23.04 42.98
N TYR A 58 -37.42 22.50 42.58
CA TYR A 58 -38.61 22.44 43.41
C TYR A 58 -39.31 21.09 43.30
N VAL A 59 -40.07 20.75 44.33
CA VAL A 59 -40.86 19.50 44.37
C VAL A 59 -41.93 19.55 43.28
N GLY A 60 -41.99 18.51 42.46
CA GLY A 60 -42.87 18.42 41.29
C GLY A 60 -42.24 18.86 39.96
N GLN A 61 -40.99 19.35 39.95
CA GLN A 61 -40.28 19.64 38.70
C GLN A 61 -40.04 18.36 37.89
N ILE A 62 -40.26 18.41 36.57
CA ILE A 62 -40.23 17.25 35.66
C ILE A 62 -38.99 17.28 34.75
N PHE A 63 -38.38 16.13 34.54
CA PHE A 63 -37.25 15.87 33.65
C PHE A 63 -37.53 14.69 32.73
N LYS A 64 -36.92 14.68 31.54
CA LYS A 64 -37.07 13.59 30.57
C LYS A 64 -36.30 12.35 31.00
N SER A 65 -35.13 12.52 31.62
CA SER A 65 -34.30 11.44 32.16
C SER A 65 -33.72 11.77 33.54
N ASP A 66 -33.23 10.76 34.27
CA ASP A 66 -32.49 11.00 35.51
C ASP A 66 -31.12 11.64 35.26
N ASP A 67 -30.55 11.48 34.06
CA ASP A 67 -29.31 12.15 33.68
C ASP A 67 -29.52 13.64 33.41
N ASP A 68 -30.62 14.05 32.77
CA ASP A 68 -30.99 15.48 32.62
C ASP A 68 -31.16 16.13 33.99
N ALA A 69 -31.84 15.44 34.91
CA ALA A 69 -32.03 15.90 36.27
C ALA A 69 -30.70 15.96 37.04
N PHE A 70 -29.79 15.03 36.79
CA PHE A 70 -28.46 15.02 37.40
C PHE A 70 -27.61 16.18 36.89
N GLU A 71 -27.66 16.49 35.60
CA GLU A 71 -26.99 17.63 35.00
C GLU A 71 -27.55 18.95 35.53
N TYR A 72 -28.88 19.09 35.55
CA TYR A 72 -29.55 20.26 36.10
C TYR A 72 -29.16 20.52 37.56
N TYR A 73 -29.23 19.49 38.41
CA TYR A 73 -28.86 19.62 39.81
C TYR A 73 -27.35 19.81 39.99
N SER A 74 -26.51 19.25 39.12
CA SER A 74 -25.06 19.49 39.13
C SER A 74 -24.71 20.94 38.82
N ASN A 75 -25.43 21.55 37.87
CA ASN A 75 -25.28 22.96 37.49
C ASN A 75 -25.77 23.90 38.60
N PHE A 76 -26.92 23.57 39.21
CA PHE A 76 -27.40 24.27 40.40
C PHE A 76 -26.38 24.18 41.55
N ALA A 77 -25.88 22.97 41.85
CA ALA A 77 -24.91 22.75 42.91
C ALA A 77 -23.60 23.54 42.67
N ARG A 78 -23.12 23.56 41.42
CA ARG A 78 -21.92 24.31 41.04
C ARG A 78 -22.09 25.80 41.31
N LYS A 79 -23.21 26.39 40.87
CA LYS A 79 -23.52 27.82 41.11
C LYS A 79 -23.77 28.15 42.58
N ASN A 80 -24.07 27.15 43.42
CA ASN A 80 -24.35 27.31 44.84
C ASN A 80 -23.22 26.79 45.73
N GLY A 81 -22.00 26.61 45.21
CA GLY A 81 -20.84 26.36 46.07
C GLY A 81 -20.61 24.91 46.52
N PHE A 82 -21.28 23.91 45.93
CA PHE A 82 -21.12 22.51 46.33
C PHE A 82 -21.10 21.55 45.12
N SER A 83 -20.92 20.26 45.38
CA SER A 83 -21.03 19.21 44.35
C SER A 83 -21.92 18.08 44.85
N ILE A 84 -22.48 17.32 43.91
CA ILE A 84 -23.44 16.25 44.18
C ILE A 84 -22.89 14.88 43.78
N ARG A 85 -23.55 13.82 44.26
CA ARG A 85 -23.29 12.43 43.85
C ARG A 85 -24.59 11.64 43.79
N LYS A 86 -24.62 10.60 42.93
CA LYS A 86 -25.68 9.58 42.95
C LYS A 86 -25.50 8.73 44.24
N ALA A 87 -26.53 8.67 45.10
CA ALA A 87 -26.47 8.02 46.40
C ALA A 87 -27.10 6.63 46.40
N ARG A 88 -28.40 6.56 46.10
CA ARG A 88 -29.19 5.34 46.08
C ARG A 88 -30.02 5.31 44.80
N SER A 89 -30.24 4.12 44.28
CA SER A 89 -31.25 3.85 43.27
C SER A 89 -32.11 2.68 43.69
N THR A 90 -33.39 2.76 43.36
CA THR A 90 -34.33 1.67 43.58
C THR A 90 -34.87 1.20 42.25
N GLU A 91 -34.88 -0.11 42.06
CA GLU A 91 -35.35 -0.79 40.85
C GLU A 91 -36.70 -1.46 41.10
N SER A 92 -37.50 -1.51 40.04
CA SER A 92 -38.77 -2.21 39.96
C SER A 92 -38.76 -3.11 38.74
N GLN A 93 -39.37 -4.30 38.85
CA GLN A 93 -39.45 -5.27 37.75
C GLN A 93 -40.14 -4.72 36.49
N ASN A 94 -41.07 -3.77 36.67
CA ASN A 94 -41.89 -3.24 35.56
C ASN A 94 -41.35 -1.93 34.97
N LEU A 95 -40.59 -1.15 35.75
CA LEU A 95 -40.17 0.22 35.38
C LEU A 95 -38.65 0.39 35.29
N GLY A 96 -37.88 -0.65 35.61
CA GLY A 96 -36.45 -0.55 35.83
C GLY A 96 -36.16 0.35 37.03
N ILE A 97 -35.09 1.15 36.94
CA ILE A 97 -34.79 2.14 37.97
C ILE A 97 -35.92 3.19 37.97
N TYR A 98 -36.65 3.26 39.09
CA TYR A 98 -37.80 4.17 39.23
C TYR A 98 -37.60 5.22 40.32
N ARG A 99 -36.54 5.11 41.13
CA ARG A 99 -36.16 6.13 42.11
C ARG A 99 -34.67 6.39 42.08
N ARG A 100 -34.28 7.67 42.12
CA ARG A 100 -32.87 8.12 42.18
C ARG A 100 -32.70 9.17 43.26
N ASP A 101 -31.71 8.96 44.13
CA ASP A 101 -31.36 9.91 45.17
C ASP A 101 -30.05 10.61 44.79
N PHE A 102 -30.10 11.93 44.58
CA PHE A 102 -28.93 12.79 44.43
C PHE A 102 -28.72 13.56 45.73
N VAL A 103 -27.48 13.56 46.23
CA VAL A 103 -27.16 14.19 47.52
C VAL A 103 -25.88 15.01 47.41
N CYS A 104 -25.71 15.98 48.31
CA CYS A 104 -24.43 16.67 48.48
C CYS A 104 -23.29 15.65 48.67
N TYR A 105 -22.13 15.92 48.09
CA TYR A 105 -20.95 15.06 48.20
C TYR A 105 -20.56 14.77 49.67
N ARG A 106 -20.82 15.73 50.57
CA ARG A 106 -20.58 15.64 52.02
C ARG A 106 -21.73 14.99 52.81
N SER A 107 -22.76 14.49 52.13
CA SER A 107 -23.91 13.82 52.75
C SER A 107 -23.57 12.44 53.33
N GLY A 108 -24.24 12.12 54.44
CA GLY A 108 -24.05 10.93 55.25
C GLY A 108 -22.84 11.01 56.17
N PHE A 109 -22.59 9.95 56.94
CA PHE A 109 -21.39 9.81 57.77
C PHE A 109 -20.52 8.68 57.21
N ASN A 110 -19.22 8.74 57.48
CA ASN A 110 -18.33 7.63 57.14
C ASN A 110 -18.70 6.41 57.97
N GLN A 111 -19.12 5.34 57.32
CA GLN A 111 -19.19 4.03 57.94
C GLN A 111 -17.80 3.38 57.84
N PRO A 112 -17.17 2.96 58.95
CA PRO A 112 -15.89 2.29 58.90
C PRO A 112 -16.07 0.95 58.18
N ARG A 113 -15.50 0.83 56.98
CA ARG A 113 -15.40 -0.47 56.31
C ARG A 113 -14.35 -1.30 57.06
N LYS A 114 -14.76 -2.39 57.72
CA LYS A 114 -13.82 -3.46 58.12
C LYS A 114 -13.18 -4.00 56.84
N LYS A 115 -11.95 -3.61 56.54
CA LYS A 115 -11.10 -4.35 55.60
C LYS A 115 -9.93 -4.92 56.38
N ALA A 116 -9.80 -6.25 56.31
CA ALA A 116 -8.62 -6.96 56.76
C ALA A 116 -7.42 -6.56 55.90
N ASN A 117 -6.28 -6.35 56.57
CA ASN A 117 -4.93 -6.20 56.02
C ASN A 117 -4.74 -5.14 54.92
N VAL A 118 -4.49 -3.90 55.34
CA VAL A 118 -3.75 -2.92 54.53
C VAL A 118 -2.57 -2.45 55.37
N GLU A 119 -1.37 -2.93 55.06
CA GLU A 119 -0.13 -2.32 55.55
C GLU A 119 -0.10 -0.88 55.01
N HIS A 120 -0.10 0.10 55.93
CA HIS A 120 -0.22 1.54 55.69
C HIS A 120 -1.61 2.07 55.30
N PRO A 121 -2.54 2.22 56.27
CA PRO A 121 -3.74 3.03 56.09
C PRO A 121 -3.34 4.48 55.80
N ARG A 122 -3.81 5.06 54.69
CA ARG A 122 -3.72 6.51 54.47
C ARG A 122 -4.71 7.20 55.42
N ASP A 123 -4.19 8.00 56.36
CA ASP A 123 -4.97 8.83 57.28
C ASP A 123 -5.70 9.98 56.54
N ARG A 124 -6.77 9.66 55.82
CA ARG A 124 -7.68 10.64 55.25
C ARG A 124 -8.93 10.72 56.09
N LYS A 125 -9.09 11.83 56.81
CA LYS A 125 -10.37 12.20 57.44
C LYS A 125 -11.46 12.28 56.36
N SER A 126 -12.65 11.78 56.67
CA SER A 126 -13.78 11.89 55.74
C SER A 126 -14.17 13.33 55.53
N VAL A 127 -14.59 13.65 54.30
CA VAL A 127 -15.27 14.91 53.99
C VAL A 127 -16.77 14.85 54.30
N ARG A 128 -17.32 13.66 54.61
CA ARG A 128 -18.73 13.45 54.92
C ARG A 128 -19.06 13.94 56.34
N CYS A 129 -19.98 14.90 56.44
CA CYS A 129 -20.38 15.56 57.69
C CYS A 129 -21.89 15.46 57.96
N GLY A 130 -22.59 14.55 57.27
CA GLY A 130 -24.03 14.37 57.46
C GLY A 130 -24.89 15.45 56.80
N CYS A 131 -24.41 16.09 55.73
CA CYS A 131 -25.19 17.11 55.02
C CYS A 131 -26.52 16.56 54.48
N ASP A 132 -27.61 17.31 54.66
CA ASP A 132 -28.98 16.92 54.27
C ASP A 132 -29.42 17.46 52.90
N ALA A 133 -28.58 18.25 52.22
CA ALA A 133 -28.87 18.71 50.88
C ALA A 133 -29.03 17.54 49.91
N LYS A 134 -30.21 17.46 49.27
CA LYS A 134 -30.65 16.31 48.46
C LYS A 134 -31.72 16.69 47.44
N LEU A 135 -31.79 15.90 46.38
CA LEU A 135 -32.81 15.92 45.34
C LEU A 135 -33.17 14.47 45.00
N TYR A 136 -34.42 14.08 45.27
CA TYR A 136 -34.92 12.73 45.03
C TYR A 136 -35.89 12.72 43.87
N LEU A 137 -35.63 11.84 42.90
CA LEU A 137 -36.44 11.68 41.70
C LEU A 137 -37.24 10.40 41.77
N THR A 138 -38.48 10.47 41.30
CA THR A 138 -39.33 9.31 41.06
C THR A 138 -39.77 9.30 39.61
N LYS A 139 -39.72 8.13 38.99
CA LYS A 139 -40.13 7.87 37.62
C LYS A 139 -41.62 7.57 37.59
N GLU A 140 -42.32 8.18 36.65
CA GLU A 140 -43.73 7.94 36.37
C GLU A 140 -43.97 7.84 34.86
N ILE A 141 -45.11 7.27 34.48
CA ILE A 141 -45.57 7.20 33.09
C ILE A 141 -46.89 7.94 33.02
N VAL A 142 -46.92 9.05 32.28
CA VAL A 142 -48.12 9.87 32.05
C VAL A 142 -48.37 9.89 30.55
N ASP A 143 -49.57 9.50 30.13
CA ASP A 143 -49.98 9.43 28.72
C ASP A 143 -49.02 8.62 27.82
N GLY A 144 -48.43 7.55 28.38
CA GLY A 144 -47.47 6.68 27.68
C GLY A 144 -46.05 7.24 27.60
N ILE A 145 -45.80 8.46 28.09
CA ILE A 145 -44.49 9.08 28.13
C ILE A 145 -43.86 8.86 29.52
N THR A 146 -42.64 8.35 29.51
CA THR A 146 -41.84 8.23 30.74
C THR A 146 -41.29 9.60 31.14
N GLN A 147 -41.53 9.99 32.39
CA GLN A 147 -40.99 11.22 32.95
C GLN A 147 -40.49 11.02 34.38
N TRP A 148 -39.59 11.91 34.82
CA TRP A 148 -39.00 11.89 36.16
C TRP A 148 -39.35 13.16 36.89
N TYR A 149 -40.03 13.07 38.03
CA TYR A 149 -40.37 14.24 38.83
C TYR A 149 -39.57 14.30 40.13
N VAL A 150 -39.32 15.51 40.62
CA VAL A 150 -38.68 15.75 41.91
C VAL A 150 -39.68 15.44 43.04
N SER A 151 -39.51 14.29 43.68
CA SER A 151 -40.31 13.86 44.82
C SER A 151 -39.93 14.54 46.14
N GLN A 152 -38.66 14.94 46.29
CA GLN A 152 -38.17 15.65 47.47
C GLN A 152 -36.96 16.50 47.12
N PHE A 153 -36.91 17.72 47.69
CA PHE A 153 -35.76 18.62 47.55
C PHE A 153 -35.44 19.29 48.88
N SER A 154 -34.15 19.36 49.22
CA SER A 154 -33.61 20.14 50.34
C SER A 154 -32.29 20.76 49.91
N ASN A 155 -32.14 22.07 50.13
CA ASN A 155 -30.87 22.78 49.93
C ASN A 155 -30.26 23.25 51.25
N VAL A 156 -30.54 22.54 52.35
CA VAL A 156 -29.99 22.87 53.68
C VAL A 156 -28.62 22.21 53.82
N HIS A 157 -27.59 23.03 54.02
CA HIS A 157 -26.22 22.58 54.23
C HIS A 157 -25.80 22.83 55.68
N ASN A 158 -25.05 21.89 56.25
CA ASN A 158 -24.46 22.01 57.59
C ASN A 158 -22.95 22.31 57.53
N HIS A 159 -22.51 22.82 56.39
CA HIS A 159 -21.13 23.19 56.12
C HIS A 159 -21.08 24.41 55.21
N GLU A 160 -19.95 25.12 55.27
CA GLU A 160 -19.67 26.24 54.38
C GLU A 160 -19.71 25.81 52.91
N LEU A 161 -20.26 26.69 52.07
CA LEU A 161 -20.33 26.56 50.62
C LEU A 161 -19.14 27.31 50.03
N LEU A 162 -18.60 26.80 48.92
CA LEU A 162 -17.40 27.33 48.31
C LEU A 162 -17.71 28.51 47.38
N GLU A 163 -16.77 29.44 47.28
CA GLU A 163 -16.75 30.50 46.25
C GLU A 163 -16.43 29.91 44.86
N ASP A 164 -16.80 30.61 43.78
CA ASP A 164 -16.68 30.11 42.39
C ASP A 164 -15.26 29.66 42.01
N ASP A 165 -14.23 30.36 42.51
CA ASP A 165 -12.80 30.06 42.29
C ASP A 165 -12.33 28.78 43.01
N GLN A 166 -13.04 28.38 44.06
CA GLN A 166 -12.82 27.17 44.84
C GLN A 166 -13.68 26.00 44.35
N VAL A 167 -14.93 26.24 43.94
CA VAL A 167 -15.86 25.22 43.44
C VAL A 167 -15.25 24.46 42.26
N ARG A 168 -14.64 25.17 41.31
CA ARG A 168 -13.99 24.56 40.13
C ARG A 168 -12.94 23.50 40.48
N LEU A 169 -12.33 23.58 41.68
CA LEU A 169 -11.29 22.66 42.13
C LEU A 169 -11.87 21.38 42.73
N LEU A 170 -13.19 21.28 42.91
CA LEU A 170 -13.84 20.06 43.38
C LEU A 170 -13.70 18.94 42.35
N PRO A 171 -13.45 17.68 42.78
CA PRO A 171 -13.25 16.55 41.87
C PRO A 171 -14.37 16.34 40.85
N ALA A 172 -15.62 16.71 41.18
CA ALA A 172 -16.76 16.58 40.28
C ALA A 172 -16.68 17.51 39.05
N TYR A 173 -15.95 18.62 39.17
CA TYR A 173 -15.86 19.67 38.14
C TYR A 173 -14.50 19.70 37.43
N ARG A 174 -13.52 18.92 37.90
CA ARG A 174 -12.19 18.78 37.28
C ARG A 174 -12.14 17.75 36.17
N LYS A 175 -12.90 17.97 35.10
CA LYS A 175 -12.88 17.12 33.90
C LYS A 175 -11.87 17.65 32.88
N ILE A 176 -11.05 16.75 32.33
CA ILE A 176 -10.19 17.04 31.18
C ILE A 176 -11.04 16.81 29.93
N GLN A 177 -11.26 17.85 29.13
CA GLN A 177 -12.06 17.76 27.90
C GLN A 177 -11.33 16.93 26.85
N GLU A 178 -12.06 16.29 25.93
CA GLU A 178 -11.47 15.38 24.93
C GLU A 178 -10.36 16.04 24.09
N ALA A 179 -10.57 17.28 23.63
CA ALA A 179 -9.54 18.04 22.91
C ALA A 179 -8.24 18.23 23.73
N ASP A 180 -8.36 18.41 25.06
CA ASP A 180 -7.20 18.50 25.94
C ASP A 180 -6.56 17.13 26.16
N GLN A 181 -7.35 16.06 26.24
CA GLN A 181 -6.85 14.69 26.40
C GLN A 181 -5.93 14.31 25.24
N GLU A 182 -6.36 14.56 24.00
CA GLU A 182 -5.56 14.30 22.80
C GLU A 182 -4.25 15.11 22.81
N ARG A 183 -4.35 16.40 23.12
CA ARG A 183 -3.18 17.29 23.19
C ARG A 183 -2.18 16.86 24.27
N ILE A 184 -2.69 16.45 25.44
CA ILE A 184 -1.89 15.92 26.55
C ILE A 184 -1.16 14.65 26.13
N LEU A 185 -1.84 13.72 25.45
CA LEU A 185 -1.24 12.46 24.99
C LEU A 185 -0.13 12.71 23.97
N LEU A 186 -0.35 13.61 23.01
CA LEU A 186 0.65 13.96 22.00
C LEU A 186 1.91 14.58 22.62
N LEU A 187 1.74 15.57 23.52
CA LEU A 187 2.86 16.20 24.21
C LEU A 187 3.58 15.22 25.16
N SER A 188 2.83 14.32 25.82
CA SER A 188 3.42 13.26 26.64
C SER A 188 4.21 12.25 25.79
N LYS A 189 3.76 11.91 24.58
CA LYS A 189 4.46 11.02 23.65
C LYS A 189 5.75 11.67 23.13
N ALA A 190 5.73 12.99 22.94
CA ALA A 190 6.90 13.80 22.60
C ALA A 190 7.87 14.03 23.80
N GLY A 191 7.60 13.44 24.97
CA GLY A 191 8.51 13.46 26.11
C GLY A 191 8.41 14.69 27.03
N PHE A 192 7.39 15.55 26.88
CA PHE A 192 7.23 16.71 27.75
C PHE A 192 6.83 16.32 29.18
N PRO A 193 7.45 16.91 30.22
CA PRO A 193 7.01 16.69 31.60
C PRO A 193 5.66 17.35 31.85
N VAL A 194 4.85 16.77 32.74
CA VAL A 194 3.44 17.18 32.97
C VAL A 194 3.30 18.67 33.29
N ASN A 195 4.22 19.26 34.05
CA ASN A 195 4.22 20.68 34.36
C ASN A 195 4.41 21.58 33.11
N ARG A 196 5.14 21.12 32.09
CA ARG A 196 5.29 21.82 30.80
C ARG A 196 4.03 21.66 29.96
N ILE A 197 3.43 20.47 29.95
CA ILE A 197 2.17 20.21 29.23
C ILE A 197 1.08 21.16 29.72
N VAL A 198 0.90 21.29 31.05
CA VAL A 198 -0.08 22.22 31.64
C VAL A 198 0.16 23.66 31.19
N LYS A 199 1.42 24.13 31.21
CA LYS A 199 1.77 25.48 30.74
C LYS A 199 1.46 25.70 29.25
N VAL A 200 1.68 24.70 28.41
CA VAL A 200 1.36 24.78 26.98
C VAL A 200 -0.15 24.93 26.80
N LEU A 201 -0.96 24.13 27.51
CA LEU A 201 -2.42 24.22 27.45
C LEU A 201 -2.94 25.57 27.97
N GLU A 202 -2.32 26.13 29.01
CA GLU A 202 -2.65 27.48 29.51
C GLU A 202 -2.40 28.55 28.44
N LEU A 203 -1.25 28.46 27.75
CA LEU A 203 -0.87 29.39 26.67
C LEU A 203 -1.78 29.26 25.45
N GLU A 204 -2.04 28.04 24.99
CA GLU A 204 -2.89 27.76 23.82
C GLU A 204 -4.33 28.26 24.03
N LYS A 205 -4.82 28.22 25.27
CA LYS A 205 -6.17 28.69 25.63
C LYS A 205 -6.22 30.15 26.07
N GLY A 206 -5.09 30.85 26.15
CA GLY A 206 -5.01 32.22 26.61
C GLY A 206 -5.50 32.43 28.05
N VAL A 207 -5.40 31.41 28.91
CA VAL A 207 -5.83 31.49 30.32
C VAL A 207 -4.65 31.76 31.24
N GLN A 208 -4.87 32.47 32.35
CA GLN A 208 -3.81 32.70 33.33
C GLN A 208 -3.38 31.38 34.02
N PRO A 209 -2.14 31.29 34.51
CA PRO A 209 -1.66 30.11 35.23
C PRO A 209 -2.60 29.69 36.37
N GLY A 210 -2.94 28.41 36.42
CA GLY A 210 -3.84 27.82 37.42
C GLY A 210 -5.34 28.03 37.16
N GLN A 211 -5.72 28.59 36.01
CA GLN A 211 -7.14 28.80 35.64
C GLN A 211 -7.73 27.70 34.76
N LEU A 212 -6.95 26.67 34.41
CA LEU A 212 -7.49 25.49 33.71
C LEU A 212 -8.55 24.77 34.57
N PRO A 213 -9.54 24.10 33.94
CA PRO A 213 -10.60 23.39 34.66
C PRO A 213 -10.10 22.15 35.42
N PHE A 214 -8.84 21.76 35.26
CA PHE A 214 -8.20 20.61 35.91
C PHE A 214 -6.81 21.00 36.42
N ILE A 215 -6.27 20.23 37.36
CA ILE A 215 -4.94 20.48 37.94
C ILE A 215 -3.87 19.52 37.40
N GLU A 216 -2.60 19.87 37.59
CA GLU A 216 -1.46 19.03 37.15
C GLU A 216 -1.56 17.57 37.62
N LYS A 217 -2.10 17.35 38.82
CA LYS A 217 -2.32 16.00 39.36
C LYS A 217 -3.31 15.18 38.53
N ASP A 218 -4.33 15.82 37.96
CA ASP A 218 -5.32 15.14 37.12
C ASP A 218 -4.68 14.73 35.80
N VAL A 219 -3.88 15.61 35.18
CA VAL A 219 -3.08 15.29 33.97
C VAL A 219 -2.11 14.13 34.24
N ARG A 220 -1.42 14.15 35.39
CA ARG A 220 -0.50 13.07 35.79
C ARG A 220 -1.22 11.74 35.99
N ASN A 221 -2.41 11.76 36.58
CA ASN A 221 -3.22 10.56 36.75
C ASN A 221 -3.73 10.04 35.40
N PHE A 222 -4.21 10.94 34.53
CA PHE A 222 -4.68 10.61 33.18
C PHE A 222 -3.58 9.95 32.35
N VAL A 223 -2.39 10.54 32.28
CA VAL A 223 -1.24 9.97 31.56
C VAL A 223 -0.84 8.61 32.15
N ARG A 224 -0.81 8.47 33.48
CA ARG A 224 -0.48 7.19 34.14
C ARG A 224 -1.51 6.09 33.81
N THR A 225 -2.80 6.41 33.86
CA THR A 225 -3.86 5.45 33.51
C THR A 225 -3.75 5.03 32.05
N CYS A 226 -3.55 5.98 31.13
CA CYS A 226 -3.36 5.67 29.70
C CYS A 226 -2.13 4.79 29.49
N LYS A 227 -0.98 5.10 30.11
CA LYS A 227 0.22 4.26 30.04
C LYS A 227 0.00 2.84 30.54
N LYS A 228 -0.74 2.67 31.65
CA LYS A 228 -1.05 1.37 32.20
C LYS A 228 -1.96 0.54 31.26
N THR A 229 -3.00 1.16 30.72
CA THR A 229 -3.91 0.51 29.76
C THR A 229 -3.20 0.16 28.45
N VAL A 230 -2.27 1.00 27.99
CA VAL A 230 -1.41 0.69 26.84
C VAL A 230 -0.51 -0.51 27.14
N GLN A 231 0.14 -0.58 28.31
CA GLN A 231 0.98 -1.72 28.70
C GLN A 231 0.21 -3.04 28.84
N GLU A 232 -0.98 -3.02 29.44
CA GLU A 232 -1.82 -4.23 29.58
C GLU A 232 -2.31 -4.74 28.21
N ASN A 233 -2.60 -3.85 27.26
CA ASN A 233 -2.91 -4.23 25.88
C ASN A 233 -1.67 -4.71 25.10
N ASP A 234 -0.50 -4.13 25.35
CA ASP A 234 0.75 -4.49 24.66
C ASP A 234 1.24 -5.90 25.05
N ALA A 235 1.06 -6.32 26.31
CA ALA A 235 1.36 -7.68 26.75
C ALA A 235 0.44 -8.72 26.10
N LEU A 236 -0.87 -8.45 26.03
CA LEU A 236 -1.84 -9.31 25.34
C LEU A 236 -1.60 -9.39 23.83
N LEU A 237 -1.19 -8.27 23.21
CA LEU A 237 -0.81 -8.25 21.80
C LEU A 237 0.49 -9.03 21.57
N THR A 238 1.44 -8.97 22.50
CA THR A 238 2.70 -9.72 22.40
C THR A 238 2.48 -11.23 22.47
N GLU A 239 1.67 -11.71 23.42
CA GLU A 239 1.30 -13.13 23.53
C GLU A 239 0.55 -13.60 22.28
N LYS A 240 -0.38 -12.79 21.75
CA LYS A 240 -1.06 -13.09 20.49
C LYS A 240 -0.07 -13.18 19.31
N ARG A 241 0.85 -12.23 19.18
CA ARG A 241 1.86 -12.24 18.10
C ARG A 241 2.68 -13.52 18.14
N GLU A 242 3.10 -13.93 19.34
CA GLU A 242 3.88 -15.15 19.53
C GLU A 242 3.08 -16.39 19.13
N ASN A 243 1.81 -16.49 19.55
CA ASN A 243 0.93 -17.59 19.15
C ASN A 243 0.69 -17.63 17.63
N ASP A 244 0.33 -16.52 17.00
CA ASP A 244 0.06 -16.46 15.55
C ASP A 244 1.33 -16.80 14.73
N THR A 245 2.52 -16.48 15.24
CA THR A 245 3.79 -16.82 14.58
C THR A 245 4.11 -18.31 14.76
N LEU A 246 3.78 -18.91 15.90
CA LEU A 246 3.86 -20.36 16.09
C LEU A 246 2.90 -21.12 15.18
N GLU A 247 1.65 -20.66 15.04
CA GLU A 247 0.67 -21.21 14.10
C GLU A 247 1.17 -21.16 12.64
N LEU A 248 1.84 -20.07 12.25
CA LEU A 248 2.50 -19.96 10.95
C LEU A 248 3.59 -21.03 10.77
N LEU A 249 4.44 -21.26 11.79
CA LEU A 249 5.48 -22.30 11.73
C LEU A 249 4.88 -23.71 11.68
N GLU A 250 3.79 -23.96 12.41
CA GLU A 250 3.03 -25.21 12.33
C GLU A 250 2.43 -25.42 10.93
N ALA A 251 1.88 -24.36 10.32
CA ALA A 251 1.38 -24.40 8.94
C ALA A 251 2.51 -24.70 7.93
N CYS A 252 3.68 -24.08 8.09
CA CYS A 252 4.86 -24.37 7.27
C CYS A 252 5.29 -25.84 7.41
N LYS A 253 5.34 -26.35 8.65
CA LYS A 253 5.67 -27.76 8.92
C LYS A 253 4.64 -28.70 8.28
N SER A 254 3.35 -28.42 8.42
CA SER A 254 2.30 -29.19 7.75
C SER A 254 2.40 -29.13 6.23
N MET A 255 2.91 -28.02 5.66
CA MET A 255 3.13 -27.90 4.22
C MET A 255 4.29 -28.77 3.74
N THR A 256 5.37 -28.92 4.52
CA THR A 256 6.47 -29.85 4.16
C THR A 256 6.02 -31.32 4.02
N GLU A 257 4.96 -31.71 4.73
CA GLU A 257 4.37 -33.05 4.63
C GLU A 257 3.51 -33.22 3.36
N ARG A 258 2.99 -32.11 2.80
CA ARG A 258 2.11 -32.09 1.62
C ARG A 258 2.87 -31.86 0.31
N ASP A 259 3.90 -31.02 0.36
CA ASP A 259 4.76 -30.67 -0.77
C ASP A 259 6.22 -30.88 -0.39
N ALA A 260 6.84 -31.93 -0.94
CA ALA A 260 8.23 -32.29 -0.66
C ALA A 260 9.25 -31.23 -1.13
N ASN A 261 8.83 -30.31 -2.02
CA ASN A 261 9.65 -29.22 -2.53
C ASN A 261 9.36 -27.89 -1.81
N PHE A 262 8.41 -27.85 -0.89
CA PHE A 262 8.19 -26.69 -0.03
C PHE A 262 9.36 -26.51 0.94
N VAL A 263 9.84 -25.27 1.06
CA VAL A 263 10.99 -24.92 1.89
C VAL A 263 10.69 -23.69 2.74
N TYR A 264 11.17 -23.71 3.98
CA TYR A 264 11.04 -22.57 4.90
C TYR A 264 12.24 -22.51 5.85
N ASP A 265 12.53 -21.33 6.39
CA ASP A 265 13.58 -21.07 7.38
C ASP A 265 13.13 -19.94 8.33
N TYR A 266 13.67 -19.93 9.55
CA TYR A 266 13.35 -18.90 10.54
C TYR A 266 14.50 -18.68 11.54
N THR A 267 14.54 -17.49 12.13
CA THR A 267 15.47 -17.17 13.23
C THR A 267 14.72 -16.92 14.52
N THR A 268 15.41 -17.11 15.64
CA THR A 268 14.88 -16.78 16.97
C THR A 268 15.85 -15.92 17.76
N ASP A 269 15.31 -15.02 18.57
CA ASP A 269 16.07 -14.21 19.51
C ASP A 269 16.64 -15.06 20.66
N LYS A 270 17.32 -14.38 21.61
CA LYS A 270 17.88 -15.02 22.81
C LYS A 270 16.84 -15.63 23.75
N ASN A 271 15.58 -15.25 23.61
CA ASN A 271 14.44 -15.74 24.40
C ASN A 271 13.61 -16.78 23.62
N HIS A 272 14.12 -17.30 22.49
CA HIS A 272 13.44 -18.23 21.59
C HIS A 272 12.19 -17.66 20.91
N LYS A 273 12.07 -16.33 20.84
CA LYS A 273 11.02 -15.66 20.09
C LYS A 273 11.41 -15.58 18.61
N VAL A 274 10.48 -15.91 17.73
CA VAL A 274 10.70 -15.83 16.28
C VAL A 274 10.92 -14.36 15.86
N GLU A 275 12.03 -14.10 15.17
CA GLU A 275 12.39 -12.78 14.66
C GLU A 275 12.05 -12.67 13.17
N ASN A 276 12.50 -13.65 12.38
CA ASN A 276 12.32 -13.67 10.93
C ASN A 276 11.80 -15.02 10.47
N VAL A 277 10.93 -15.04 9.45
CA VAL A 277 10.38 -16.27 8.83
C VAL A 277 10.35 -16.09 7.32
N ALA A 278 10.88 -17.05 6.57
CA ALA A 278 10.86 -17.04 5.11
C ALA A 278 10.38 -18.40 4.59
N TRP A 279 9.65 -18.41 3.47
CA TRP A 279 9.20 -19.64 2.83
C TRP A 279 9.01 -19.50 1.32
N SER A 280 9.03 -20.64 0.63
CA SER A 280 8.72 -20.79 -0.79
C SER A 280 8.02 -22.12 -1.06
N TYR A 281 7.11 -22.12 -2.03
CA TYR A 281 6.38 -23.31 -2.47
C TYR A 281 7.18 -24.08 -3.52
N GLY A 282 6.97 -25.39 -3.63
CA GLY A 282 7.72 -26.22 -4.57
C GLY A 282 7.61 -25.76 -6.03
N ASP A 283 6.40 -25.41 -6.44
CA ASP A 283 6.14 -24.85 -7.79
C ASP A 283 6.85 -23.50 -8.01
N SER A 284 7.00 -22.68 -6.97
CA SER A 284 7.76 -21.42 -7.02
C SER A 284 9.27 -21.65 -7.15
N VAL A 285 9.82 -22.64 -6.44
CA VAL A 285 11.22 -23.06 -6.59
C VAL A 285 11.49 -23.57 -8.01
N HIS A 286 10.60 -24.38 -8.57
CA HIS A 286 10.69 -24.82 -9.96
C HIS A 286 10.58 -23.66 -10.95
N ALA A 287 9.67 -22.71 -10.72
CA ALA A 287 9.53 -21.54 -11.58
C ALA A 287 10.79 -20.67 -11.60
N PHE A 288 11.48 -20.53 -10.46
CA PHE A 288 12.75 -19.83 -10.38
C PHE A 288 13.85 -20.49 -11.23
N MET A 289 13.83 -21.81 -11.38
CA MET A 289 14.83 -22.50 -12.21
C MET A 289 14.77 -22.06 -13.68
N VAL A 290 13.59 -21.68 -14.17
CA VAL A 290 13.37 -21.19 -15.54
C VAL A 290 13.43 -19.66 -15.63
N TYR A 291 12.77 -18.95 -14.72
CA TYR A 291 12.54 -17.50 -14.80
C TYR A 291 13.30 -16.66 -13.74
N GLY A 292 14.18 -17.28 -12.96
CA GLY A 292 14.95 -16.63 -11.88
C GLY A 292 16.18 -15.87 -12.35
N ASP A 293 16.30 -15.55 -13.63
CA ASP A 293 17.34 -14.69 -14.20
C ASP A 293 17.18 -13.23 -13.76
N VAL A 294 15.94 -12.74 -13.68
CA VAL A 294 15.60 -11.41 -13.16
C VAL A 294 14.59 -11.56 -12.03
N VAL A 295 14.92 -10.98 -10.87
CA VAL A 295 14.09 -11.06 -9.66
C VAL A 295 13.78 -9.67 -9.15
N THR A 296 12.52 -9.39 -8.87
CA THR A 296 12.10 -8.20 -8.12
C THR A 296 11.88 -8.58 -6.66
N PHE A 297 12.54 -7.91 -5.74
CA PHE A 297 12.31 -8.05 -4.30
C PHE A 297 11.59 -6.80 -3.78
N ASP A 298 10.31 -6.95 -3.44
CA ASP A 298 9.46 -5.87 -2.95
C ASP A 298 9.34 -5.94 -1.43
N THR A 299 9.67 -4.84 -0.76
CA THR A 299 9.58 -4.66 0.70
C THR A 299 8.64 -3.50 1.06
N THR A 300 7.59 -3.30 0.27
CA THR A 300 6.73 -2.12 0.38
C THR A 300 5.81 -2.14 1.60
N TYR A 301 5.48 -3.32 2.13
CA TYR A 301 4.44 -3.48 3.14
C TYR A 301 4.98 -3.92 4.50
N CYS A 302 4.38 -3.41 5.58
CA CYS A 302 4.62 -3.85 6.94
C CYS A 302 3.30 -4.13 7.67
N SER A 303 3.30 -5.13 8.54
CA SER A 303 2.17 -5.41 9.41
C SER A 303 2.26 -4.52 10.65
N ILE A 304 1.25 -3.68 10.88
CA ILE A 304 1.10 -2.96 12.16
C ILE A 304 0.85 -3.95 13.29
N THR A 305 0.03 -4.97 13.02
CA THR A 305 -0.41 -5.93 14.03
C THR A 305 0.75 -6.71 14.60
N TYR A 306 1.69 -7.16 13.76
CA TYR A 306 2.84 -7.98 14.17
C TYR A 306 4.14 -7.17 14.30
N GLY A 307 4.22 -5.99 13.69
CA GLY A 307 5.45 -5.22 13.63
C GLY A 307 6.51 -5.85 12.72
N LEU A 308 6.08 -6.59 11.69
CA LEU A 308 6.95 -7.31 10.76
C LEU A 308 6.90 -6.68 9.36
N LEU A 309 8.05 -6.54 8.73
CA LEU A 309 8.21 -6.14 7.34
C LEU A 309 7.94 -7.34 6.42
N LEU A 310 7.07 -7.18 5.43
CA LEU A 310 6.84 -8.19 4.40
C LEU A 310 7.79 -7.91 3.22
N GLY A 311 8.60 -8.91 2.90
CA GLY A 311 9.35 -8.99 1.64
C GLY A 311 8.76 -10.06 0.72
N VAL A 312 8.62 -9.78 -0.56
CA VAL A 312 8.14 -10.74 -1.56
C VAL A 312 9.06 -10.75 -2.78
N TRP A 313 9.47 -11.94 -3.21
CA TRP A 313 10.25 -12.14 -4.42
C TRP A 313 9.35 -12.50 -5.60
N PHE A 314 9.47 -11.74 -6.67
CA PHE A 314 8.76 -11.92 -7.93
C PHE A 314 9.72 -12.13 -9.09
N GLY A 315 9.24 -12.81 -10.13
CA GLY A 315 9.84 -12.82 -11.46
C GLY A 315 8.80 -12.54 -12.53
N ILE A 316 9.21 -12.60 -13.79
CA ILE A 316 8.31 -12.48 -14.95
C ILE A 316 8.34 -13.78 -15.77
N ASP A 317 7.15 -14.33 -16.02
CA ASP A 317 7.00 -15.49 -16.89
C ASP A 317 7.15 -15.13 -18.37
N ASN A 318 7.09 -16.16 -19.21
CA ASN A 318 7.07 -16.06 -20.66
C ASN A 318 5.77 -15.46 -21.22
N HIS A 319 4.76 -15.16 -20.39
CA HIS A 319 3.51 -14.47 -20.74
C HIS A 319 3.47 -13.01 -20.26
N GLY A 320 4.56 -12.52 -19.66
CA GLY A 320 4.66 -11.15 -19.15
C GLY A 320 3.94 -10.92 -17.82
N LYS A 321 3.52 -11.97 -17.12
CA LYS A 321 2.83 -11.89 -15.82
C LYS A 321 3.83 -12.07 -14.67
N ALA A 322 3.49 -11.49 -13.51
CA ALA A 322 4.26 -11.66 -12.30
C ALA A 322 4.14 -13.10 -11.77
N ILE A 323 5.27 -13.76 -11.53
CA ILE A 323 5.37 -15.05 -10.83
C ILE A 323 5.89 -14.83 -9.43
N PHE A 324 5.31 -15.51 -8.45
CA PHE A 324 5.81 -15.53 -7.08
C PHE A 324 6.93 -16.58 -6.90
N PHE A 325 8.05 -16.16 -6.31
CA PHE A 325 9.17 -17.04 -5.97
C PHE A 325 9.28 -17.34 -4.47
N GLY A 326 8.77 -16.47 -3.60
CA GLY A 326 8.83 -16.67 -2.16
C GLY A 326 8.47 -15.41 -1.40
N CYS A 327 8.34 -15.52 -0.08
CA CYS A 327 8.16 -14.36 0.79
C CYS A 327 8.84 -14.52 2.14
N VAL A 328 9.00 -13.39 2.81
CA VAL A 328 9.68 -13.26 4.09
C VAL A 328 8.96 -12.25 4.97
N LEU A 329 8.91 -12.55 6.26
CA LEU A 329 8.53 -11.62 7.32
C LEU A 329 9.78 -11.33 8.15
N LEU A 330 10.18 -10.06 8.19
CA LEU A 330 11.38 -9.59 8.89
C LEU A 330 11.01 -8.74 10.10
N GLN A 331 11.78 -8.85 11.17
CA GLN A 331 11.59 -8.03 12.37
C GLN A 331 11.88 -6.54 12.14
N ASP A 332 12.86 -6.24 11.27
CA ASP A 332 13.28 -4.87 10.99
C ASP A 332 13.92 -4.73 9.60
N GLU A 333 14.19 -3.46 9.24
CA GLU A 333 14.85 -3.05 8.00
C GLU A 333 16.38 -2.98 8.14
N SER A 334 16.96 -3.78 9.04
CA SER A 334 18.41 -3.80 9.21
C SER A 334 19.11 -4.54 8.07
N SER A 335 20.37 -4.17 7.82
CA SER A 335 21.22 -4.90 6.86
C SER A 335 21.40 -6.37 7.25
N GLU A 336 21.36 -6.70 8.55
CA GLU A 336 21.47 -8.07 9.05
C GLU A 336 20.22 -8.89 8.71
N SER A 337 19.01 -8.34 8.94
CA SER A 337 17.73 -8.96 8.57
C SER A 337 17.64 -9.21 7.07
N PHE A 338 18.03 -8.23 6.24
CA PHE A 338 18.07 -8.42 4.79
C PHE A 338 19.14 -9.41 4.33
N THR A 339 20.30 -9.44 4.98
CA THR A 339 21.35 -10.44 4.70
C THR A 339 20.82 -11.84 4.92
N TRP A 340 20.15 -12.08 6.06
CA TRP A 340 19.51 -13.36 6.33
C TRP A 340 18.43 -13.70 5.29
N ALA A 341 17.57 -12.74 4.92
CA ALA A 341 16.53 -12.95 3.92
C ALA A 341 17.10 -13.42 2.58
N LEU A 342 18.18 -12.77 2.10
CA LEU A 342 18.86 -13.13 0.85
C LEU A 342 19.53 -14.51 0.95
N GLN A 343 20.18 -14.82 2.07
CA GLN A 343 20.80 -16.14 2.29
C GLN A 343 19.76 -17.26 2.29
N SER A 344 18.63 -17.06 2.97
CA SER A 344 17.50 -18.00 2.98
C SER A 344 16.93 -18.19 1.58
N PHE A 345 16.69 -17.10 0.85
CA PHE A 345 16.20 -17.17 -0.53
C PHE A 345 17.15 -17.94 -1.45
N ILE A 346 18.46 -17.65 -1.41
CA ILE A 346 19.47 -18.37 -2.20
C ILE A 346 19.47 -19.86 -1.84
N ARG A 347 19.32 -20.20 -0.56
CA ARG A 347 19.25 -21.60 -0.11
C ARG A 347 18.00 -22.31 -0.65
N PHE A 348 16.85 -21.65 -0.61
CA PHE A 348 15.59 -22.16 -1.18
C PHE A 348 15.73 -22.44 -2.68
N MET A 349 16.46 -21.57 -3.40
CA MET A 349 16.69 -21.68 -4.83
C MET A 349 17.88 -22.58 -5.22
N GLY A 350 18.28 -23.50 -4.35
CA GLY A 350 19.35 -24.47 -4.63
C GLY A 350 20.73 -23.84 -4.85
N GLY A 351 20.97 -22.65 -4.28
CA GLY A 351 22.23 -21.91 -4.43
C GLY A 351 22.34 -21.06 -5.70
N LYS A 352 21.35 -21.12 -6.59
CA LYS A 352 21.31 -20.32 -7.83
C LYS A 352 21.00 -18.85 -7.48
N ARG A 353 21.75 -17.94 -8.09
CA ARG A 353 21.60 -16.49 -7.92
C ARG A 353 21.01 -15.86 -9.19
N PRO A 354 20.19 -14.81 -9.06
CA PRO A 354 19.71 -14.07 -10.22
C PRO A 354 20.85 -13.30 -10.89
N GLN A 355 20.71 -13.04 -12.19
CA GLN A 355 21.62 -12.16 -12.92
C GLN A 355 21.38 -10.70 -12.54
N THR A 356 20.11 -10.34 -12.36
CA THR A 356 19.70 -9.00 -11.95
C THR A 356 18.66 -9.08 -10.83
N ILE A 357 18.84 -8.25 -9.79
CA ILE A 357 17.87 -8.05 -8.73
C ILE A 357 17.35 -6.60 -8.75
N ILE A 358 16.03 -6.45 -8.72
CA ILE A 358 15.34 -5.16 -8.73
C ILE A 358 14.70 -4.94 -7.35
N THR A 359 14.96 -3.81 -6.71
CA THR A 359 14.44 -3.53 -5.36
C THR A 359 13.87 -2.12 -5.24
N ASP A 360 13.33 -1.81 -4.06
CA ASP A 360 13.09 -0.42 -3.66
C ASP A 360 14.40 0.31 -3.30
N VAL A 361 14.27 1.61 -3.03
CA VAL A 361 15.38 2.43 -2.50
C VAL A 361 15.52 2.13 -1.00
N ASP A 362 16.52 1.34 -0.64
CA ASP A 362 16.87 1.04 0.76
C ASP A 362 18.38 0.84 0.94
N SER A 363 18.97 1.46 1.96
CA SER A 363 20.41 1.35 2.20
C SER A 363 20.83 0.02 2.82
N GLY A 364 20.05 -0.52 3.75
CA GLY A 364 20.35 -1.80 4.40
C GLY A 364 20.25 -2.96 3.42
N LEU A 365 19.24 -2.92 2.54
CA LEU A 365 19.06 -3.89 1.46
C LEU A 365 20.17 -3.78 0.41
N ARG A 366 20.56 -2.57 -0.01
CA ARG A 366 21.71 -2.39 -0.92
C ARG A 366 22.98 -3.00 -0.32
N ASP A 367 23.26 -2.73 0.94
CA ASP A 367 24.47 -3.25 1.61
C ASP A 367 24.42 -4.78 1.75
N ALA A 368 23.24 -5.36 2.00
CA ALA A 368 23.05 -6.81 2.02
C ALA A 368 23.24 -7.44 0.63
N ILE A 369 22.70 -6.83 -0.43
CA ILE A 369 22.87 -7.30 -1.82
C ILE A 369 24.35 -7.28 -2.22
N ALA A 370 25.05 -6.18 -1.91
CA ALA A 370 26.48 -6.05 -2.20
C ALA A 370 27.33 -7.13 -1.51
N ARG A 371 26.85 -7.67 -0.38
CA ARG A 371 27.52 -8.73 0.38
C ARG A 371 27.19 -10.13 -0.13
N GLU A 372 25.91 -10.43 -0.32
CA GLU A 372 25.43 -11.80 -0.59
C GLU A 372 25.33 -12.14 -2.09
N LEU A 373 25.24 -11.11 -2.94
CA LEU A 373 25.05 -11.20 -4.37
C LEU A 373 26.04 -10.29 -5.15
N PRO A 374 27.36 -10.44 -4.96
CA PRO A 374 28.36 -9.52 -5.54
C PRO A 374 28.40 -9.52 -7.08
N ASP A 375 28.04 -10.63 -7.71
CA ASP A 375 28.01 -10.78 -9.18
C ASP A 375 26.64 -10.43 -9.80
N THR A 376 25.62 -10.22 -8.97
CA THR A 376 24.27 -9.85 -9.43
C THR A 376 24.20 -8.34 -9.63
N ARG A 377 23.63 -7.92 -10.76
CA ARG A 377 23.36 -6.50 -11.02
C ARG A 377 22.23 -6.01 -10.11
N HIS A 378 22.47 -4.95 -9.35
CA HIS A 378 21.44 -4.33 -8.52
C HIS A 378 20.81 -3.14 -9.24
N VAL A 379 19.50 -3.21 -9.44
CA VAL A 379 18.68 -2.13 -9.98
C VAL A 379 17.67 -1.67 -8.94
N ILE A 380 17.55 -0.35 -8.81
CA ILE A 380 16.53 0.28 -8.00
C ILE A 380 15.37 0.62 -8.93
N CYS A 381 14.18 0.10 -8.59
CA CYS A 381 12.98 0.27 -9.39
C CYS A 381 12.61 1.75 -9.53
N LEU A 382 12.53 2.23 -10.77
CA LEU A 382 12.11 3.59 -11.10
C LEU A 382 10.71 3.91 -10.57
N TRP A 383 9.76 2.98 -10.63
CA TRP A 383 8.43 3.18 -10.05
C TRP A 383 8.50 3.51 -8.55
N HIS A 384 9.38 2.83 -7.80
CA HIS A 384 9.59 3.13 -6.39
C HIS A 384 10.20 4.51 -6.15
N ILE A 385 11.11 4.96 -7.02
CA ILE A 385 11.66 6.32 -6.98
C ILE A 385 10.55 7.35 -7.26
N LEU A 386 9.85 7.19 -8.38
CA LEU A 386 8.79 8.12 -8.83
C LEU A 386 7.67 8.24 -7.79
N SER A 387 7.29 7.13 -7.13
CA SER A 387 6.27 7.12 -6.08
C SER A 387 6.64 7.96 -4.84
N LYS A 388 7.93 8.21 -4.61
CA LYS A 388 8.44 8.96 -3.46
C LYS A 388 8.64 10.45 -3.76
N LEU A 389 8.71 10.85 -5.03
CA LEU A 389 8.99 12.23 -5.43
C LEU A 389 7.97 13.23 -4.86
N SER A 390 6.68 12.88 -4.85
CA SER A 390 5.65 13.78 -4.29
C SER A 390 5.90 14.00 -2.80
N SER A 391 6.18 12.95 -2.05
CA SER A 391 6.46 13.04 -0.61
C SER A 391 7.71 13.86 -0.29
N TRP A 392 8.72 13.83 -1.16
CA TRP A 392 9.99 14.53 -0.93
C TRP A 392 9.98 15.97 -1.41
N PHE A 393 9.34 16.25 -2.55
CA PHE A 393 9.55 17.50 -3.28
C PHE A 393 8.29 18.34 -3.51
N SER A 394 7.07 17.81 -3.28
CA SER A 394 5.84 18.60 -3.50
C SER A 394 5.77 19.84 -2.59
N LEU A 395 6.04 19.67 -1.29
CA LEU A 395 6.00 20.77 -0.32
C LEU A 395 7.18 21.76 -0.50
N PRO A 396 8.44 21.31 -0.66
CA PRO A 396 9.57 22.24 -0.89
C PRO A 396 9.47 23.03 -2.20
N LEU A 397 9.00 22.42 -3.29
CA LEU A 397 8.96 23.05 -4.62
C LEU A 397 7.64 23.78 -4.91
N GLY A 398 6.56 23.45 -4.20
CA GLY A 398 5.26 24.07 -4.37
C GLY A 398 4.79 24.02 -5.83
N SER A 399 4.55 25.19 -6.43
CA SER A 399 4.08 25.29 -7.82
C SER A 399 5.09 24.79 -8.87
N GLN A 400 6.37 24.67 -8.51
CA GLN A 400 7.42 24.18 -9.43
C GLN A 400 7.53 22.65 -9.46
N TYR A 401 6.76 21.95 -8.62
CA TYR A 401 6.86 20.49 -8.50
C TYR A 401 6.53 19.74 -9.79
N GLU A 402 5.49 20.15 -10.52
CA GLU A 402 5.11 19.47 -11.78
C GLU A 402 6.16 19.65 -12.89
N ASP A 403 6.79 20.83 -12.96
CA ASP A 403 7.91 21.07 -13.87
C ASP A 403 9.11 20.20 -13.49
N PHE A 404 9.46 20.14 -12.20
CA PHE A 404 10.51 19.26 -11.68
C PHE A 404 10.24 17.80 -12.00
N LYS A 405 9.03 17.32 -11.76
CA LYS A 405 8.63 15.94 -12.01
C LYS A 405 8.76 15.57 -13.48
N THR A 406 8.34 16.47 -14.37
CA THR A 406 8.44 16.27 -15.82
C THR A 406 9.91 16.21 -16.27
N GLU A 407 10.75 17.11 -15.78
CA GLU A 407 12.18 17.12 -16.11
C GLU A 407 12.94 15.93 -15.51
N PHE A 408 12.59 15.54 -14.28
CA PHE A 408 13.13 14.35 -13.64
C PHE A 408 12.76 13.09 -14.44
N ASP A 409 11.50 12.96 -14.88
CA ASP A 409 11.05 11.82 -15.69
C ASP A 409 11.80 11.74 -17.03
N MET A 410 11.97 12.86 -17.74
CA MET A 410 12.79 12.90 -18.97
C MET A 410 14.23 12.44 -18.70
N LEU A 411 14.82 12.90 -17.59
CA LEU A 411 16.17 12.56 -17.19
C LEU A 411 16.33 11.05 -16.90
N CYS A 412 15.31 10.38 -16.36
CA CYS A 412 15.33 8.93 -16.10
C CYS A 412 15.52 8.09 -17.37
N HIS A 413 15.11 8.62 -18.52
CA HIS A 413 15.10 7.94 -19.81
C HIS A 413 16.25 8.36 -20.75
N LEU A 414 17.18 9.18 -20.27
CA LEU A 414 18.37 9.53 -21.05
C LEU A 414 19.27 8.30 -21.24
N GLU A 415 19.77 8.13 -22.46
CA GLU A 415 20.61 6.99 -22.83
C GLU A 415 22.11 7.21 -22.52
N GLY A 416 22.58 8.45 -22.54
CA GLY A 416 23.99 8.81 -22.38
C GLY A 416 24.33 9.16 -20.93
N ILE A 417 25.45 8.64 -20.42
CA ILE A 417 25.94 8.94 -19.06
C ILE A 417 26.35 10.41 -18.94
N GLU A 418 27.12 10.94 -19.89
CA GLU A 418 27.58 12.34 -19.86
C GLU A 418 26.40 13.31 -19.94
N GLU A 419 25.44 13.03 -20.83
CA GLU A 419 24.21 13.82 -20.96
C GLU A 419 23.39 13.77 -19.68
N PHE A 420 23.24 12.59 -19.08
CA PHE A 420 22.55 12.44 -17.78
C PHE A 420 23.22 13.28 -16.69
N GLU A 421 24.53 13.20 -16.51
CA GLU A 421 25.22 13.95 -15.44
C GLU A 421 25.17 15.47 -15.67
N HIS A 422 25.22 15.89 -16.93
CA HIS A 422 25.03 17.29 -17.31
C HIS A 422 23.61 17.77 -16.98
N GLN A 423 22.59 17.08 -17.48
CA GLN A 423 21.18 17.43 -17.24
C GLN A 423 20.80 17.33 -15.75
N TRP A 424 21.37 16.38 -15.01
CA TRP A 424 21.20 16.28 -13.56
C TRP A 424 21.70 17.53 -12.86
N SER A 425 22.89 18.00 -13.22
CA SER A 425 23.49 19.21 -12.64
C SER A 425 22.64 20.45 -12.92
N LEU A 426 22.08 20.57 -14.13
CA LEU A 426 21.16 21.65 -14.50
C LEU A 426 19.84 21.59 -13.72
N LEU A 427 19.24 20.39 -13.59
CA LEU A 427 18.02 20.16 -12.82
C LEU A 427 18.22 20.60 -11.37
N VAL A 428 19.29 20.12 -10.72
CA VAL A 428 19.58 20.44 -9.31
C VAL A 428 19.81 21.94 -9.09
N ALA A 429 20.52 22.60 -10.01
CA ALA A 429 20.75 24.05 -9.95
C ALA A 429 19.45 24.84 -10.14
N ARG A 430 18.62 24.47 -11.12
CA ARG A 430 17.38 25.15 -11.46
C ARG A 430 16.38 25.15 -10.31
N PHE A 431 16.21 24.01 -9.65
CA PHE A 431 15.25 23.85 -8.55
C PHE A 431 15.84 24.11 -7.16
N GLY A 432 17.12 24.53 -7.08
CA GLY A 432 17.77 24.91 -5.81
C GLY A 432 17.99 23.73 -4.85
N LEU A 433 18.13 22.50 -5.37
CA LEU A 433 18.16 21.26 -4.57
C LEU A 433 19.57 20.79 -4.17
N ALA A 434 20.60 21.63 -4.33
CA ALA A 434 21.99 21.23 -4.12
C ALA A 434 22.31 20.75 -2.69
N SER A 435 21.54 21.18 -1.69
CA SER A 435 21.67 20.76 -0.29
C SER A 435 20.63 19.71 0.14
N ASP A 436 19.76 19.26 -0.78
CA ASP A 436 18.74 18.29 -0.47
C ASP A 436 19.33 16.87 -0.35
N LYS A 437 19.01 16.22 0.76
CA LYS A 437 19.51 14.89 1.10
C LYS A 437 18.95 13.78 0.20
N HIS A 438 17.74 13.93 -0.34
CA HIS A 438 17.13 12.93 -1.23
C HIS A 438 17.75 13.02 -2.62
N ILE A 439 18.01 14.22 -3.13
CA ILE A 439 18.78 14.42 -4.36
C ILE A 439 20.20 13.85 -4.20
N ALA A 440 20.89 14.13 -3.10
CA ALA A 440 22.20 13.55 -2.83
C ALA A 440 22.16 12.01 -2.79
N LEU A 441 21.15 11.43 -2.15
CA LEU A 441 20.92 9.98 -2.10
C LEU A 441 20.73 9.39 -3.50
N LEU A 442 19.81 9.93 -4.30
CA LEU A 442 19.53 9.46 -5.66
C LEU A 442 20.77 9.55 -6.56
N PHE A 443 21.54 10.63 -6.46
CA PHE A 443 22.80 10.76 -7.21
C PHE A 443 23.86 9.76 -6.74
N SER A 444 23.93 9.47 -5.45
CA SER A 444 24.87 8.47 -4.90
C SER A 444 24.56 7.06 -5.44
N TYR A 445 23.29 6.76 -5.72
CA TYR A 445 22.87 5.46 -6.28
C TYR A 445 22.63 5.49 -7.79
N ARG A 446 23.09 6.53 -8.52
CA ARG A 446 22.86 6.69 -9.97
C ARG A 446 23.37 5.54 -10.83
N ALA A 447 24.25 4.69 -10.34
CA ALA A 447 24.68 3.49 -11.06
C ALA A 447 23.59 2.39 -11.15
N SER A 448 22.47 2.54 -10.43
CA SER A 448 21.48 1.48 -10.23
C SER A 448 20.06 1.84 -10.68
N TRP A 449 19.75 3.04 -11.18
CA TRP A 449 18.35 3.40 -11.51
C TRP A 449 18.10 4.09 -12.86
N PRO A 450 18.90 5.08 -13.31
CA PRO A 450 18.60 5.77 -14.55
C PRO A 450 18.99 4.89 -15.73
N LEU A 451 18.24 5.01 -16.82
CA LEU A 451 18.42 4.18 -18.02
C LEU A 451 19.87 4.23 -18.53
N SER A 452 20.50 5.41 -18.54
CA SER A 452 21.89 5.61 -18.97
C SER A 452 22.91 4.67 -18.32
N TYR A 453 22.70 4.30 -17.05
CA TYR A 453 23.60 3.42 -16.30
C TYR A 453 23.18 1.94 -16.35
N ILE A 454 21.88 1.65 -16.38
CA ILE A 454 21.36 0.28 -16.33
C ILE A 454 21.04 -0.30 -17.71
N ARG A 455 21.23 0.46 -18.81
CA ARG A 455 20.88 0.05 -20.19
C ARG A 455 21.49 -1.28 -20.61
N GLY A 456 22.68 -1.61 -20.09
CA GLY A 456 23.39 -2.86 -20.38
C GLY A 456 22.99 -4.04 -19.48
N TYR A 457 22.06 -3.86 -18.54
CA TYR A 457 21.60 -4.92 -17.64
C TYR A 457 20.35 -5.59 -18.21
N PHE A 458 20.32 -6.92 -18.10
CA PHE A 458 19.16 -7.69 -18.49
C PHE A 458 18.06 -7.59 -17.44
N LEU A 459 16.91 -7.01 -17.82
CA LEU A 459 15.73 -6.79 -16.96
C LEU A 459 14.49 -7.53 -17.44
N ALA A 460 14.55 -8.28 -18.54
CA ALA A 460 13.44 -9.11 -19.04
C ALA A 460 12.08 -8.38 -19.09
N ARG A 461 12.09 -7.04 -19.31
CA ARG A 461 10.90 -6.18 -19.33
C ARG A 461 10.10 -6.11 -18.01
N THR A 462 10.73 -6.40 -16.88
CA THR A 462 10.14 -6.22 -15.53
C THR A 462 9.87 -4.74 -15.16
N MET A 463 10.45 -3.79 -15.90
CA MET A 463 10.25 -2.34 -15.67
C MET A 463 9.01 -1.76 -16.35
N THR A 464 8.15 -2.57 -16.99
CA THR A 464 6.95 -2.05 -17.66
C THR A 464 5.79 -1.80 -16.68
N ALA A 465 4.85 -0.95 -17.10
CA ALA A 465 3.65 -0.64 -16.33
C ALA A 465 2.75 -1.88 -16.15
N GLU A 466 2.66 -2.74 -17.17
CA GLU A 466 1.85 -3.97 -17.13
C GLU A 466 2.38 -4.94 -16.08
N PHE A 467 3.70 -5.12 -16.00
CA PHE A 467 4.32 -5.96 -14.98
C PHE A 467 4.08 -5.39 -13.57
N SER A 468 4.27 -4.08 -13.40
CA SER A 468 4.02 -3.38 -12.12
C SER A 468 2.57 -3.54 -11.67
N GLN A 469 1.60 -3.46 -12.59
CA GLN A 469 0.19 -3.70 -12.31
C GLN A 469 -0.08 -5.15 -11.94
N SER A 470 0.56 -6.12 -12.62
CA SER A 470 0.45 -7.54 -12.29
C SER A 470 0.95 -7.83 -10.87
N MET A 471 2.06 -7.20 -10.46
CA MET A 471 2.62 -7.34 -9.11
C MET A 471 1.71 -6.69 -8.06
N ASP A 472 1.21 -5.48 -8.31
CA ASP A 472 0.27 -4.79 -7.42
C ASP A 472 -1.05 -5.57 -7.26
N ALA A 473 -1.56 -6.20 -8.33
CA ALA A 473 -2.73 -7.06 -8.26
C ALA A 473 -2.49 -8.30 -7.38
N PHE A 474 -1.31 -8.94 -7.49
CA PHE A 474 -0.92 -10.05 -6.63
C PHE A 474 -0.86 -9.62 -5.16
N LEU A 475 -0.15 -8.53 -4.87
CA LEU A 475 0.01 -7.99 -3.52
C LEU A 475 -1.35 -7.61 -2.93
N LYS A 476 -2.20 -6.91 -3.69
CA LYS A 476 -3.57 -6.58 -3.25
C LYS A 476 -4.36 -7.83 -2.87
N ARG A 477 -4.23 -8.95 -3.59
CA ARG A 477 -4.98 -10.17 -3.26
C ARG A 477 -4.52 -10.85 -1.97
N ILE A 478 -3.21 -10.94 -1.73
CA ILE A 478 -2.70 -11.55 -0.48
C ILE A 478 -2.91 -10.63 0.73
N LEU A 479 -3.01 -9.32 0.50
CA LEU A 479 -3.24 -8.30 1.53
C LEU A 479 -4.73 -7.96 1.70
N SER A 480 -5.60 -8.34 0.75
CA SER A 480 -7.04 -8.07 0.80
C SER A 480 -7.70 -8.99 1.82
N GLY A 481 -7.70 -8.59 3.07
CA GLY A 481 -8.34 -9.35 4.12
C GLY A 481 -7.92 -8.92 5.51
N GLN A 482 -8.87 -9.04 6.42
CA GLN A 482 -8.69 -8.90 7.85
C GLN A 482 -8.24 -10.29 8.40
N THR A 483 -6.98 -10.70 8.16
CA THR A 483 -6.53 -12.11 8.28
C THR A 483 -5.34 -12.30 9.24
N CYS A 484 -5.33 -13.33 10.09
CA CYS A 484 -4.14 -13.68 10.90
C CYS A 484 -3.02 -14.28 10.01
N LEU A 485 -1.82 -14.49 10.56
CA LEU A 485 -0.66 -15.00 9.81
C LEU A 485 -0.91 -16.36 9.13
N GLN A 486 -1.67 -17.26 9.76
CA GLN A 486 -2.04 -18.53 9.15
C GLN A 486 -2.89 -18.35 7.88
N VAL A 487 -3.92 -17.50 7.94
CA VAL A 487 -4.77 -17.24 6.77
C VAL A 487 -3.97 -16.48 5.69
N PHE A 488 -3.07 -15.58 6.10
CA PHE A 488 -2.14 -14.95 5.16
C PHE A 488 -1.30 -16.00 4.43
N PHE A 489 -0.70 -16.96 5.15
CA PHE A 489 0.05 -18.07 4.56
C PHE A 489 -0.77 -18.85 3.53
N GLU A 490 -2.00 -19.23 3.87
CA GLU A 490 -2.91 -19.95 2.96
C GLU A 490 -3.25 -19.12 1.71
N GLN A 491 -3.53 -17.82 1.86
CA GLN A 491 -3.79 -16.92 0.73
C GLN A 491 -2.58 -16.77 -0.19
N VAL A 492 -1.37 -16.69 0.36
CA VAL A 492 -0.14 -16.69 -0.44
C VAL A 492 -0.04 -17.99 -1.23
N GLY A 493 -0.32 -19.16 -0.62
CA GLY A 493 -0.28 -20.45 -1.32
C GLY A 493 -1.27 -20.54 -2.49
N LEU A 494 -2.52 -20.13 -2.27
CA LEU A 494 -3.54 -20.09 -3.33
C LEU A 494 -3.17 -19.13 -4.47
N THR A 495 -2.55 -18.00 -4.11
CA THR A 495 -2.15 -16.94 -5.04
C THR A 495 -0.88 -17.32 -5.83
N ALA A 496 0.03 -18.07 -5.20
CA ALA A 496 1.28 -18.55 -5.80
C ALA A 496 1.09 -19.69 -6.81
N ASP A 497 -0.01 -20.44 -6.73
CA ASP A 497 -0.35 -21.48 -7.70
C ASP A 497 -0.68 -20.87 -9.07
N PHE A 498 0.34 -20.72 -9.92
CA PHE A 498 0.19 -20.19 -11.28
C PHE A 498 -0.67 -21.08 -12.19
N ARG A 499 -0.88 -22.36 -11.87
CA ARG A 499 -1.75 -23.26 -12.65
C ARG A 499 -3.23 -22.89 -12.49
N SER A 500 -3.59 -22.32 -11.34
CA SER A 500 -4.95 -21.81 -11.07
C SER A 500 -5.29 -20.50 -11.82
N HIS A 501 -4.28 -19.84 -12.40
CA HIS A 501 -4.41 -18.53 -13.09
C HIS A 501 -4.57 -18.64 -14.61
N SER A 502 -4.69 -19.86 -15.15
CA SER A 502 -4.67 -20.17 -16.58
C SER A 502 -5.92 -19.76 -17.38
N ARG A 503 -6.87 -19.01 -16.81
CA ARG A 503 -8.17 -18.75 -17.45
C ARG A 503 -8.20 -17.63 -18.49
N GLU A 504 -7.18 -16.77 -18.55
CA GLU A 504 -7.07 -15.70 -19.56
C GLU A 504 -5.64 -15.64 -20.12
N GLY A 505 -5.38 -16.49 -21.12
CA GLY A 505 -4.13 -16.50 -21.87
C GLY A 505 -4.10 -15.37 -22.90
N MET A 506 -2.96 -14.68 -23.01
CA MET A 506 -2.75 -13.69 -24.06
C MET A 506 -2.77 -14.39 -25.43
N GLN A 507 -3.60 -13.92 -26.36
CA GLN A 507 -3.71 -14.50 -27.70
C GLN A 507 -2.65 -13.91 -28.64
N TYR A 508 -2.29 -14.67 -29.67
CA TYR A 508 -1.46 -14.16 -30.76
C TYR A 508 -2.19 -13.03 -31.48
N MET A 509 -1.53 -11.87 -31.65
CA MET A 509 -2.03 -10.86 -32.58
C MET A 509 -1.92 -11.38 -34.02
N HIS A 510 -2.84 -10.95 -34.89
CA HIS A 510 -2.70 -11.21 -36.33
C HIS A 510 -1.42 -10.61 -36.88
N MET A 511 -0.82 -11.26 -37.88
CA MET A 511 0.37 -10.75 -38.57
C MET A 511 0.07 -9.43 -39.29
N LYS A 512 0.99 -8.46 -39.15
CA LYS A 512 0.84 -7.08 -39.65
C LYS A 512 1.69 -6.77 -40.87
N THR A 513 2.82 -7.46 -41.05
CA THR A 513 3.79 -7.14 -42.11
C THR A 513 3.92 -8.22 -43.18
N CYS A 514 3.42 -9.43 -42.91
CA CYS A 514 3.56 -10.62 -43.78
C CYS A 514 5.04 -10.94 -44.11
N LEU A 515 5.98 -10.49 -43.28
CA LEU A 515 7.40 -10.77 -43.46
C LEU A 515 7.70 -12.19 -42.93
N PRO A 516 8.55 -12.98 -43.62
CA PRO A 516 8.96 -14.30 -43.11
C PRO A 516 9.55 -14.27 -41.69
N ILE A 517 10.22 -13.18 -41.33
CA ILE A 517 10.80 -12.99 -39.99
C ILE A 517 9.73 -12.82 -38.91
N GLU A 518 8.57 -12.24 -39.26
CA GLU A 518 7.40 -12.12 -38.38
C GLU A 518 6.73 -13.48 -38.18
N GLU A 519 6.56 -14.24 -39.26
CA GLU A 519 6.02 -15.61 -39.22
C GLU A 519 6.91 -16.52 -38.37
N HIS A 520 8.23 -16.48 -38.59
CA HIS A 520 9.19 -17.23 -37.79
C HIS A 520 9.10 -16.86 -36.30
N ALA A 521 9.06 -15.55 -35.98
CA ALA A 521 8.94 -15.08 -34.61
C ALA A 521 7.70 -15.64 -33.91
N ARG A 522 6.56 -15.68 -34.60
CA ARG A 522 5.31 -16.22 -34.06
C ARG A 522 5.40 -17.70 -33.72
N ASN A 523 6.07 -18.48 -34.56
CA ASN A 523 6.12 -19.93 -34.42
C ASN A 523 7.04 -20.39 -33.28
N VAL A 524 8.03 -19.57 -32.90
CA VAL A 524 9.07 -19.94 -31.94
C VAL A 524 8.93 -19.26 -30.58
N THR A 525 8.15 -18.18 -30.49
CA THR A 525 7.99 -17.39 -29.25
C THR A 525 6.57 -17.48 -28.70
N THR A 526 6.41 -17.19 -27.41
CA THR A 526 5.09 -17.09 -26.77
C THR A 526 4.29 -15.89 -27.31
N PRO A 527 2.96 -15.85 -27.13
CA PRO A 527 2.14 -14.71 -27.56
C PRO A 527 2.63 -13.36 -27.03
N TYR A 528 3.08 -13.31 -25.78
CA TYR A 528 3.64 -12.08 -25.18
C TYR A 528 4.91 -11.63 -25.91
N ALA A 529 5.89 -12.53 -26.06
CA ALA A 529 7.14 -12.22 -26.73
C ALA A 529 6.91 -11.88 -28.22
N PHE A 530 6.05 -12.62 -28.91
CA PHE A 530 5.64 -12.31 -30.28
C PHE A 530 5.05 -10.91 -30.40
N ASN A 531 4.11 -10.52 -29.52
CA ASN A 531 3.46 -9.22 -29.59
C ASN A 531 4.47 -8.06 -29.42
N VAL A 532 5.44 -8.22 -28.50
CA VAL A 532 6.53 -7.26 -28.30
C VAL A 532 7.44 -7.18 -29.53
N LEU A 533 7.82 -8.33 -30.08
CA LEU A 533 8.72 -8.40 -31.23
C LEU A 533 8.05 -7.91 -32.51
N GLN A 534 6.77 -8.23 -32.73
CA GLN A 534 5.96 -7.76 -33.85
C GLN A 534 5.90 -6.23 -33.86
N HIS A 535 5.77 -5.59 -32.69
CA HIS A 535 5.81 -4.14 -32.59
C HIS A 535 7.13 -3.57 -33.12
N GLU A 536 8.28 -4.16 -32.75
CA GLU A 536 9.59 -3.76 -33.26
C GLU A 536 9.76 -4.04 -34.77
N ILE A 537 9.21 -5.16 -35.28
CA ILE A 537 9.19 -5.48 -36.71
C ILE A 537 8.39 -4.43 -37.50
N VAL A 538 7.21 -4.04 -37.02
CA VAL A 538 6.40 -3.00 -37.67
C VAL A 538 7.14 -1.66 -37.69
N LEU A 539 7.76 -1.28 -36.58
CA LEU A 539 8.48 -0.01 -36.48
C LEU A 539 9.76 0.02 -37.31
N CYS A 540 10.45 -1.11 -37.50
CA CYS A 540 11.69 -1.15 -38.28
C CYS A 540 11.50 -0.66 -39.73
N MET A 541 10.29 -0.79 -40.28
CA MET A 541 9.95 -0.33 -41.63
C MET A 541 9.99 1.20 -41.78
N GLN A 542 10.01 1.94 -40.67
CA GLN A 542 10.11 3.40 -40.63
C GLN A 542 11.57 3.88 -40.55
N TYR A 543 12.55 2.97 -40.55
CA TYR A 543 13.96 3.32 -40.43
C TYR A 543 14.71 3.09 -41.74
N ALA A 544 15.61 4.01 -42.04
CA ALA A 544 16.58 3.90 -43.12
C ALA A 544 17.95 3.48 -42.57
N THR A 545 18.72 2.77 -43.37
CA THR A 545 20.06 2.27 -43.03
C THR A 545 21.10 2.80 -44.00
N THR A 546 22.23 3.25 -43.50
CA THR A 546 23.41 3.63 -44.31
C THR A 546 24.61 2.84 -43.81
N GLU A 547 25.27 2.11 -44.71
CA GLU A 547 26.51 1.39 -44.36
C GLU A 547 27.67 2.39 -44.23
N MET A 548 28.44 2.23 -43.17
CA MET A 548 29.58 3.07 -42.83
C MET A 548 30.89 2.41 -43.30
N ALA A 549 31.97 3.19 -43.34
CA ALA A 549 33.28 2.71 -43.84
C ALA A 549 33.89 1.59 -42.98
N ASP A 550 33.50 1.49 -41.71
CA ASP A 550 33.92 0.45 -40.78
C ASP A 550 33.03 -0.83 -40.85
N GLY A 551 32.09 -0.88 -41.80
CA GLY A 551 31.14 -1.99 -41.97
C GLY A 551 29.95 -1.96 -41.02
N SER A 552 29.86 -0.95 -40.14
CA SER A 552 28.68 -0.72 -39.30
C SER A 552 27.54 -0.07 -40.08
N TYR A 553 26.33 -0.10 -39.53
CA TYR A 553 25.13 0.48 -40.10
C TYR A 553 24.63 1.62 -39.23
N LEU A 554 24.54 2.82 -39.81
CA LEU A 554 23.83 3.94 -39.23
C LEU A 554 22.33 3.80 -39.54
N VAL A 555 21.52 3.60 -38.50
CA VAL A 555 20.08 3.40 -38.59
C VAL A 555 19.36 4.63 -38.04
N ARG A 556 18.45 5.21 -38.82
CA ARG A 556 17.74 6.43 -38.44
C ARG A 556 16.28 6.39 -38.85
N HIS A 557 15.42 6.97 -38.01
CA HIS A 557 14.02 7.15 -38.35
C HIS A 557 13.89 8.08 -39.57
N TYR A 558 13.00 7.77 -40.52
CA TYR A 558 12.87 8.51 -41.78
C TYR A 558 12.55 10.01 -41.59
N LYS A 559 11.81 10.35 -40.53
CA LYS A 559 11.50 11.74 -40.10
C LYS A 559 12.52 12.36 -39.13
N LYS A 560 13.59 11.65 -38.76
CA LYS A 560 14.57 12.08 -37.73
C LYS A 560 13.91 12.45 -36.39
N MET A 561 12.91 11.67 -35.98
CA MET A 561 12.21 11.88 -34.70
C MET A 561 13.03 11.34 -33.52
N ASP A 562 13.83 10.30 -33.79
CA ASP A 562 14.68 9.65 -32.81
C ASP A 562 16.16 9.91 -33.12
N GLY A 563 17.00 9.66 -32.12
CA GLY A 563 18.45 9.63 -32.29
C GLY A 563 18.91 8.57 -33.29
N GLU A 564 20.10 8.78 -33.87
CA GLU A 564 20.71 7.81 -34.77
C GLU A 564 21.31 6.65 -33.95
N CYS A 565 21.12 5.42 -34.44
CA CYS A 565 21.64 4.21 -33.80
C CYS A 565 22.69 3.55 -34.68
N LEU A 566 23.77 3.08 -34.06
CA LEU A 566 24.82 2.30 -34.71
C LEU A 566 24.54 0.81 -34.51
N VAL A 567 24.54 0.06 -35.60
CA VAL A 567 24.35 -1.39 -35.61
C VAL A 567 25.57 -2.06 -36.22
N PHE A 568 26.20 -2.95 -35.47
CA PHE A 568 27.31 -3.77 -35.94
C PHE A 568 26.78 -5.15 -36.31
N TRP A 569 27.09 -5.60 -37.53
CA TRP A 569 26.77 -6.94 -38.01
C TRP A 569 28.07 -7.70 -38.29
N ILE A 570 28.33 -8.74 -37.50
CA ILE A 570 29.48 -9.64 -37.63
C ILE A 570 28.96 -10.91 -38.28
N GLN A 571 29.26 -11.09 -39.57
CA GLN A 571 28.69 -12.16 -40.37
C GLN A 571 29.22 -13.54 -39.99
N GLU A 572 30.51 -13.63 -39.65
CA GLU A 572 31.20 -14.88 -39.32
C GLU A 572 30.56 -15.57 -38.11
N ASP A 573 30.15 -14.77 -37.14
CA ASP A 573 29.56 -15.23 -35.90
C ASP A 573 28.03 -15.08 -35.88
N GLU A 574 27.37 -14.62 -36.95
CA GLU A 574 25.95 -14.21 -36.95
C GLU A 574 25.59 -13.35 -35.71
N GLN A 575 26.41 -12.34 -35.42
CA GLN A 575 26.20 -11.45 -34.28
C GLN A 575 25.74 -10.06 -34.74
N ILE A 576 24.67 -9.56 -34.13
CA ILE A 576 24.17 -8.21 -34.31
C ILE A 576 24.19 -7.48 -32.98
N HIS A 577 24.79 -6.30 -32.97
CA HIS A 577 24.89 -5.43 -31.79
C HIS A 577 24.33 -4.07 -32.14
N CYS A 578 23.52 -3.48 -31.26
CA CYS A 578 23.00 -2.14 -31.46
C CYS A 578 23.39 -1.22 -30.31
N SER A 579 23.70 0.04 -30.62
CA SER A 579 24.00 1.07 -29.63
C SER A 579 22.84 1.35 -28.68
N CYS A 580 21.59 1.04 -29.06
CA CYS A 580 20.42 1.23 -28.20
C CYS A 580 20.30 0.19 -27.07
N LYS A 581 21.06 -0.92 -27.15
CA LYS A 581 21.14 -1.97 -26.10
C LYS A 581 19.82 -2.66 -25.70
N GLU A 582 18.79 -2.55 -26.54
CA GLU A 582 17.47 -3.15 -26.25
C GLU A 582 17.53 -4.66 -26.07
N PHE A 583 18.34 -5.37 -26.87
CA PHE A 583 18.47 -6.82 -26.73
C PHE A 583 19.13 -7.20 -25.40
N GLU A 584 20.20 -6.50 -25.01
CA GLU A 584 20.84 -6.69 -23.71
C GLU A 584 19.89 -6.36 -22.55
N HIS A 585 18.99 -5.39 -22.75
CA HIS A 585 18.06 -4.93 -21.73
C HIS A 585 16.83 -5.82 -21.56
N SER A 586 16.17 -6.19 -22.66
CA SER A 586 14.89 -6.93 -22.65
C SER A 586 14.99 -8.36 -23.16
N GLY A 587 16.06 -8.72 -23.85
CA GLY A 587 16.21 -10.00 -24.55
C GLY A 587 15.48 -10.04 -25.89
N MET A 588 15.02 -8.89 -26.40
CA MET A 588 14.26 -8.78 -27.64
C MET A 588 15.03 -7.91 -28.63
N LEU A 589 15.09 -8.31 -29.90
CA LEU A 589 15.75 -7.51 -30.92
C LEU A 589 15.01 -6.19 -31.15
N CYS A 590 15.74 -5.07 -31.13
CA CYS A 590 15.17 -3.77 -31.50
C CYS A 590 14.90 -3.66 -33.00
N ARG A 591 14.02 -2.72 -33.33
CA ARG A 591 13.78 -2.25 -34.70
C ARG A 591 15.05 -1.94 -35.49
N HIS A 592 16.12 -1.46 -34.84
CA HIS A 592 17.39 -1.15 -35.54
C HIS A 592 18.10 -2.42 -36.02
N CYS A 593 18.21 -3.43 -35.16
CA CYS A 593 18.76 -4.73 -35.52
C CYS A 593 17.92 -5.40 -36.61
N LEU A 594 16.60 -5.43 -36.41
CA LEU A 594 15.65 -6.02 -37.35
C LEU A 594 15.75 -5.35 -38.73
N ARG A 595 15.89 -4.02 -38.78
CA ARG A 595 16.07 -3.30 -40.04
C ARG A 595 17.32 -3.75 -40.79
N VAL A 596 18.44 -3.92 -40.09
CA VAL A 596 19.70 -4.40 -40.70
C VAL A 596 19.57 -5.85 -41.16
N LEU A 597 18.94 -6.72 -40.37
CA LEU A 597 18.66 -8.12 -40.76
C LEU A 597 17.84 -8.19 -42.06
N LEU A 598 16.79 -7.36 -42.19
CA LEU A 598 15.98 -7.30 -43.41
C LEU A 598 16.80 -6.85 -44.62
N VAL A 599 17.67 -5.84 -44.47
CA VAL A 599 18.57 -5.39 -45.55
C VAL A 599 19.59 -6.45 -45.95
N LYS A 600 20.00 -7.29 -44.99
CA LYS A 600 20.86 -8.46 -45.21
C LYS A 600 20.10 -9.70 -45.68
N ASN A 601 18.81 -9.61 -45.98
CA ASN A 601 17.94 -10.71 -46.41
C ASN A 601 17.86 -11.88 -45.42
N TYR A 602 17.91 -11.60 -44.11
CA TYR A 602 17.59 -12.58 -43.09
C TYR A 602 16.07 -12.72 -42.95
N PHE A 603 15.57 -13.91 -43.23
CA PHE A 603 14.15 -14.26 -43.16
C PHE A 603 13.75 -14.91 -41.84
N GLN A 604 14.73 -15.23 -40.99
CA GLN A 604 14.54 -15.80 -39.66
C GLN A 604 15.42 -15.05 -38.66
N ILE A 605 14.98 -15.05 -37.41
CA ILE A 605 15.75 -14.47 -36.31
C ILE A 605 16.83 -15.48 -35.92
N PRO A 606 18.12 -15.11 -35.89
CA PRO A 606 19.16 -16.03 -35.49
C PRO A 606 18.91 -16.56 -34.07
N GLU A 607 19.13 -17.86 -33.88
CA GLU A 607 18.66 -18.59 -32.69
C GLU A 607 19.13 -17.98 -31.36
N LYS A 608 20.34 -17.42 -31.32
CA LYS A 608 20.92 -16.77 -30.14
C LYS A 608 20.13 -15.55 -29.64
N TYR A 609 19.31 -14.94 -30.50
CA TYR A 609 18.46 -13.80 -30.15
C TYR A 609 17.04 -14.22 -29.74
N ILE A 610 16.77 -15.52 -29.67
CA ILE A 610 15.53 -16.07 -29.12
C ILE A 610 15.87 -16.74 -27.79
N LEU A 611 15.83 -15.95 -26.72
CA LEU A 611 16.18 -16.44 -25.38
C LEU A 611 15.24 -17.58 -24.95
N PRO A 612 15.74 -18.62 -24.26
CA PRO A 612 14.93 -19.75 -23.80
C PRO A 612 13.65 -19.31 -23.07
N ARG A 613 13.72 -18.28 -22.23
CA ARG A 613 12.58 -17.77 -21.45
C ARG A 613 11.41 -17.24 -22.30
N TRP A 614 11.65 -16.89 -23.56
CA TRP A 614 10.64 -16.37 -24.48
C TRP A 614 10.12 -17.43 -25.45
N ARG A 615 10.70 -18.64 -25.43
CA ARG A 615 10.30 -19.76 -26.29
C ARG A 615 9.05 -20.44 -25.75
N LEU A 616 8.23 -20.94 -26.67
CA LEU A 616 7.04 -21.73 -26.34
C LEU A 616 7.40 -22.99 -25.55
N GLU A 617 8.51 -23.64 -25.91
CA GLU A 617 8.99 -24.91 -25.33
C GLU A 617 9.31 -24.84 -23.83
N ASN A 618 9.63 -23.66 -23.31
CA ASN A 618 9.98 -23.47 -21.89
C ASN A 618 8.80 -22.97 -21.04
N SER A 619 7.58 -23.02 -21.58
CA SER A 619 6.37 -22.69 -20.83
C SER A 619 6.14 -23.71 -19.71
N LEU A 620 5.94 -23.21 -18.49
CA LEU A 620 5.54 -24.05 -17.34
C LEU A 620 4.04 -24.36 -17.34
N VAL A 621 3.27 -23.69 -18.21
CA VAL A 621 1.85 -23.94 -18.43
C VAL A 621 1.69 -24.61 -19.80
N PRO A 622 1.03 -25.79 -19.88
CA PRO A 622 0.73 -26.42 -21.16
C PRO A 622 -0.11 -25.48 -22.04
N PHE A 623 0.32 -25.29 -23.28
CA PHE A 623 -0.49 -24.57 -24.28
C PHE A 623 -1.61 -25.52 -24.72
N GLU A 624 -2.87 -25.19 -24.43
CA GLU A 624 -3.99 -25.90 -25.06
C GLU A 624 -4.06 -25.50 -26.54
N ASP A 625 -4.07 -26.51 -27.42
CA ASP A 625 -4.06 -26.37 -28.86
C ASP A 625 -5.27 -25.53 -29.32
N GLN A 626 -5.04 -24.24 -29.63
CA GLN A 626 -6.06 -23.40 -30.26
C GLN A 626 -6.12 -23.72 -31.75
N THR A 627 -6.71 -24.89 -32.07
CA THR A 627 -7.06 -25.29 -33.45
C THR A 627 -7.99 -24.29 -34.16
N ALA A 628 -8.49 -23.26 -33.46
CA ALA A 628 -9.29 -22.17 -34.02
C ALA A 628 -8.46 -21.03 -34.65
N GLN A 629 -7.14 -20.97 -34.46
CA GLN A 629 -6.32 -19.84 -34.95
C GLN A 629 -5.67 -20.05 -36.32
N SER A 630 -5.50 -21.30 -36.77
CA SER A 630 -5.02 -21.59 -38.13
C SER A 630 -6.01 -21.10 -39.20
N SER A 631 -7.32 -21.23 -38.96
CA SER A 631 -8.37 -20.70 -39.84
C SER A 631 -8.39 -19.17 -39.88
N SER A 632 -8.01 -18.53 -38.78
CA SER A 632 -7.92 -17.07 -38.66
C SER A 632 -6.76 -16.50 -39.48
N ASP A 633 -5.66 -17.24 -39.61
CA ASP A 633 -4.51 -16.83 -40.43
C ASP A 633 -4.77 -16.96 -41.92
N GLU A 634 -5.49 -18.01 -42.35
CA GLU A 634 -6.00 -18.10 -43.72
C GLU A 634 -6.95 -16.94 -44.03
N CYS A 635 -7.83 -16.58 -43.08
CA CYS A 635 -8.70 -15.40 -43.21
C CYS A 635 -7.88 -14.11 -43.30
N ALA A 636 -6.89 -13.90 -42.42
CA ALA A 636 -6.06 -12.71 -42.42
C ALA A 636 -5.26 -12.57 -43.73
N GLN A 637 -4.71 -13.68 -44.26
CA GLN A 637 -3.98 -13.69 -45.52
C GLN A 637 -4.91 -13.43 -46.72
N ALA A 638 -6.13 -13.97 -46.70
CA ALA A 638 -7.16 -13.66 -47.70
C ALA A 638 -7.57 -12.18 -47.63
N PHE A 639 -7.76 -11.62 -46.43
CA PHE A 639 -8.08 -10.21 -46.23
C PHE A 639 -6.95 -9.28 -46.68
N HIS A 640 -5.69 -9.59 -46.36
CA HIS A 640 -4.53 -8.81 -46.81
C HIS A 640 -4.41 -8.82 -48.34
N SER A 641 -4.62 -9.99 -48.97
CA SER A 641 -4.62 -10.13 -50.43
C SER A 641 -5.73 -9.29 -51.07
N LEU A 642 -6.95 -9.35 -50.50
CA LEU A 642 -8.09 -8.57 -50.96
C LEU A 642 -7.86 -7.07 -50.78
N ALA A 643 -7.34 -6.65 -49.62
CA ALA A 643 -7.06 -5.25 -49.31
C ALA A 643 -5.98 -4.67 -50.24
N SER A 644 -4.93 -5.44 -50.54
CA SER A 644 -3.88 -5.06 -51.49
C SER A 644 -4.42 -4.88 -52.91
N ALA A 645 -5.23 -5.84 -53.39
CA ALA A 645 -5.88 -5.75 -54.69
C ALA A 645 -6.83 -4.55 -54.77
N LEU A 646 -7.64 -4.35 -53.74
CA LEU A 646 -8.59 -3.25 -53.64
C LEU A 646 -7.87 -1.89 -53.61
N LEU A 647 -6.76 -1.78 -52.87
CA LEU A 647 -5.92 -0.59 -52.83
C LEU A 647 -5.38 -0.27 -54.24
N THR A 648 -4.79 -1.27 -54.89
CA THR A 648 -4.22 -1.14 -56.24
C THR A 648 -5.28 -0.67 -57.24
N GLU A 649 -6.46 -1.29 -57.24
CA GLU A 649 -7.56 -0.93 -58.14
C GLU A 649 -8.18 0.43 -57.80
N SER A 650 -8.24 0.80 -56.52
CA SER A 650 -8.83 2.06 -56.07
C SER A 650 -8.02 3.28 -56.48
N LEU A 651 -6.70 3.15 -56.57
CA LEU A 651 -5.79 4.24 -56.90
C LEU A 651 -5.74 4.55 -58.42
N ILE A 652 -6.37 3.73 -59.26
CA ILE A 652 -6.41 3.93 -60.72
C ILE A 652 -7.20 5.19 -61.11
N SER A 653 -8.24 5.56 -60.36
CA SER A 653 -9.00 6.79 -60.63
C SER A 653 -9.66 7.37 -59.38
N LYS A 654 -9.95 8.68 -59.41
CA LYS A 654 -10.61 9.37 -58.30
C LYS A 654 -12.02 8.84 -58.02
N GLU A 655 -12.73 8.38 -59.06
CA GLU A 655 -14.04 7.73 -58.92
C GLU A 655 -13.94 6.38 -58.20
N ARG A 656 -12.97 5.55 -58.57
CA ARG A 656 -12.72 4.24 -57.94
C ARG A 656 -12.32 4.40 -56.48
N TYR A 657 -11.42 5.35 -56.19
CA TYR A 657 -11.08 5.71 -54.81
C TYR A 657 -12.31 6.16 -54.02
N GLY A 658 -13.10 7.09 -54.57
CA GLY A 658 -14.30 7.59 -53.89
C GLY A 658 -15.35 6.51 -53.62
N TYR A 659 -15.50 5.55 -54.56
CA TYR A 659 -16.36 4.39 -54.39
C TYR A 659 -15.84 3.47 -53.27
N VAL A 660 -14.59 3.04 -53.36
CA VAL A 660 -13.96 2.13 -52.38
C VAL A 660 -13.94 2.75 -50.99
N HIS A 661 -13.55 4.02 -50.85
CA HIS A 661 -13.51 4.72 -49.58
C HIS A 661 -14.89 4.75 -48.90
N ARG A 662 -15.96 5.05 -49.66
CA ARG A 662 -17.33 5.09 -49.13
C ARG A 662 -17.79 3.71 -48.67
N GLU A 663 -17.58 2.67 -49.47
CA GLU A 663 -18.03 1.32 -49.11
C GLU A 663 -17.19 0.74 -47.96
N LEU A 664 -15.87 0.94 -47.94
CA LEU A 664 -15.03 0.53 -46.81
C LEU A 664 -15.41 1.25 -45.52
N SER A 665 -15.75 2.55 -45.58
CA SER A 665 -16.22 3.29 -44.41
C SER A 665 -17.53 2.70 -43.86
N ARG A 666 -18.47 2.34 -44.74
CA ARG A 666 -19.72 1.67 -44.34
C ARG A 666 -19.48 0.29 -43.75
N VAL A 667 -18.60 -0.51 -44.35
CA VAL A 667 -18.25 -1.84 -43.85
C VAL A 667 -17.58 -1.72 -42.48
N LEU A 668 -16.65 -0.78 -42.31
CA LEU A 668 -15.98 -0.54 -41.02
C LEU A 668 -16.99 -0.13 -39.94
N ASP A 669 -17.91 0.78 -40.24
CA ASP A 669 -18.96 1.17 -39.30
C ASP A 669 -19.90 0.00 -38.99
N HIS A 670 -20.21 -0.85 -39.96
CA HIS A 670 -21.04 -2.02 -39.72
C HIS A 670 -20.34 -3.05 -38.82
N VAL A 671 -19.07 -3.39 -39.12
CA VAL A 671 -18.26 -4.35 -38.35
C VAL A 671 -18.04 -3.87 -36.92
N ARG A 672 -17.76 -2.58 -36.71
CA ARG A 672 -17.61 -1.99 -35.36
C ARG A 672 -18.86 -2.12 -34.49
N ASN A 673 -20.03 -2.23 -35.12
CA ASN A 673 -21.31 -2.34 -34.44
C ASN A 673 -21.84 -3.78 -34.36
N MET A 674 -21.08 -4.78 -34.82
CA MET A 674 -21.47 -6.18 -34.67
C MET A 674 -21.26 -6.65 -33.22
N PRO A 675 -22.19 -7.46 -32.67
CA PRO A 675 -22.02 -8.04 -31.34
C PRO A 675 -20.91 -9.11 -31.33
N ASN A 676 -20.03 -9.07 -30.33
CA ASN A 676 -19.07 -10.13 -30.07
C ASN A 676 -19.84 -11.39 -29.59
N TYR A 677 -19.91 -12.42 -30.42
CA TYR A 677 -20.35 -13.74 -29.99
C TYR A 677 -19.11 -14.55 -29.58
N ASP A 678 -18.99 -14.85 -28.29
CA ASP A 678 -18.04 -15.86 -27.82
C ASP A 678 -18.48 -17.24 -28.33
N GLU A 679 -17.67 -17.84 -29.19
CA GLU A 679 -17.91 -19.13 -29.82
C GLU A 679 -17.72 -20.32 -28.84
N PHE A 680 -17.83 -20.09 -27.53
CA PHE A 680 -17.77 -21.13 -26.50
C PHE A 680 -19.13 -21.78 -26.18
N ALA A 681 -20.25 -21.19 -26.63
CA ALA A 681 -21.59 -21.66 -26.26
C ALA A 681 -22.14 -22.82 -27.12
N LEU A 682 -21.55 -23.14 -28.27
CA LEU A 682 -22.12 -24.11 -29.22
C LEU A 682 -21.68 -25.56 -29.00
N ASN A 683 -20.66 -25.82 -28.17
CA ASN A 683 -20.21 -27.19 -27.88
C ASN A 683 -20.92 -27.85 -26.67
N MET A 684 -21.74 -27.11 -25.90
CA MET A 684 -22.52 -27.69 -24.80
C MET A 684 -23.88 -28.28 -25.23
N THR A 685 -24.37 -27.95 -26.43
CA THR A 685 -25.68 -28.43 -26.91
C THR A 685 -25.60 -29.67 -27.81
N ALA A 686 -24.41 -30.05 -28.30
CA ALA A 686 -24.25 -31.20 -29.18
C ALA A 686 -24.09 -32.56 -28.46
N ASN A 687 -23.84 -32.59 -27.14
CA ASN A 687 -23.58 -33.84 -26.39
C ASN A 687 -24.78 -34.40 -25.61
N ASN A 688 -25.99 -33.82 -25.72
CA ASN A 688 -27.17 -34.29 -24.99
C ASN A 688 -28.26 -34.94 -25.87
N VAL A 689 -27.91 -35.39 -27.08
CA VAL A 689 -28.83 -36.18 -27.92
C VAL A 689 -28.10 -37.42 -28.43
N ASN A 690 -27.94 -38.42 -27.56
CA ASN A 690 -27.96 -39.86 -27.90
C ASN A 690 -27.69 -40.72 -26.65
N GLU A 691 -28.72 -40.93 -25.83
CA GLU A 691 -28.92 -42.22 -25.14
C GLU A 691 -30.43 -42.51 -25.09
N SER A 692 -30.87 -43.36 -26.02
CA SER A 692 -32.07 -44.20 -25.95
C SER A 692 -31.79 -45.49 -26.67
#